data_AF-A0AAV6V6Q1-F1
#
_entry.id   AF-A0AAV6V6Q1-F1
#
_cell.length_a   1.000
_cell.length_b   1.000
_cell.length_c   1.000
_cell.angle_alpha   90.00
_cell.angle_beta   90.00
_cell.angle_gamma   90.00
#
_symmetry.space_group_name_H-M   'P 1'
#
loop_
_entity.id
_entity.type
_entity.pdbx_description
1 polymer ?
#
loop_
_entity_poly.entity_id
_entity_poly.type
_entity_poly.pdbx_seq_one_letter_code
_entity_poly.pdbx_strand_id
1 'polypeptide(L)'
;MDSKTVLGSLLVLCLVLGVQCQGPPRVTGSYKAAGEMVETLEDESALLVQVAFEESFDADTNNAAFRVRILGKNVTFVENFDTNQTFQFNGTDCKLETIEEWIKTKSPPSLLAYEDTNGTVRFSLKQLFALDDKYLKERNVSDTFRGIAVRKWAYEINGKETNGTRRKLAIYAYWSDSSWSTTSDKGSSPIGFRVTKLTYRKGKPGVTLHEQYINVFAFVPDTIDHKLFEPIQGVQCENRTQTLPFPDVKNMKALALHSELLFKDNLEIRYVDTWVDTTNRILRMDMERIKDDVPIFERKARKYQSETIIGPMNVAFRVTYDRGLFKCEVIPFDKFELDVQNLINFNTTAKKWQMDDILFGKNQTDYVYIGRAVKRDIPCHMFQGVRWDWPHPSLNVSSLWEWCFSTNMTNQDDVVKFRNGDYGLINAQVKILESGVDPGMFYPGLKMIHHFYDVRVQDPAVVNPTRFDIAKCFGESEKRKLQFVVDWKITEDNIHLVENATSDSGFLQKWKNAIYQWSSLQPYSLRISQIRAELENKTLYVKFTILGPHKQLPDEVQKTQIAAFDAERNFRNNVAAGKVFVSYLPSKTEKMLKLYVQKQSVNLQLNKTFEPHPEPTSTPTDSTTQKRFTLITEPDKDKTTPDILVPTSSTKGTTGSKTTGDKSGSTPTPGPEHLKRNPTGHSPGTVASVSIAMLLVGISVGATGIFVKSYGVPSCLKR
;
A
#
# COMPACT_ATOMS: atom_id res chain seq x y z
N MET A 1 72.14 44.71 24.47
CA MET A 1 73.03 43.78 23.74
C MET A 1 73.09 42.50 24.56
N ASP A 2 71.99 41.81 24.85
CA ASP A 2 70.91 41.20 24.06
C ASP A 2 71.21 39.76 23.63
N SER A 3 71.00 38.91 24.64
CA SER A 3 70.75 37.47 24.61
C SER A 3 69.49 37.17 23.77
N LYS A 4 69.66 36.93 22.46
CA LYS A 4 68.54 36.56 21.56
C LYS A 4 68.90 35.55 20.46
N THR A 5 69.95 34.74 20.61
CA THR A 5 70.43 33.89 19.49
C THR A 5 70.66 32.42 19.80
N VAL A 6 70.05 31.88 20.87
CA VAL A 6 70.14 30.43 21.17
C VAL A 6 68.78 29.74 21.34
N LEU A 7 67.67 30.49 21.47
CA LEU A 7 66.33 29.88 21.63
C LEU A 7 65.58 29.64 20.31
N GLY A 8 66.13 30.08 19.17
CA GLY A 8 65.45 30.03 17.85
C GLY A 8 65.59 28.69 17.11
N SER A 9 66.55 27.84 17.48
CA SER A 9 66.84 26.60 16.74
C SER A 9 66.30 25.33 17.39
N LEU A 10 65.81 25.39 18.64
CA LEU A 10 65.17 24.24 19.29
C LEU A 10 63.65 24.20 19.12
N LEU A 11 63.00 25.33 18.80
CA LEU A 11 61.54 25.39 18.63
C LEU A 11 61.06 25.12 17.19
N VAL A 12 61.96 25.10 16.21
CA VAL A 12 61.63 24.79 14.81
C VAL A 12 61.80 23.29 14.49
N LEU A 13 62.48 22.52 15.35
CA LEU A 13 62.62 21.06 15.17
C LEU A 13 61.45 20.24 15.77
N CYS A 14 60.51 20.85 16.49
CA CYS A 14 59.29 20.18 16.95
C CYS A 14 58.06 20.43 16.05
N LEU A 15 58.20 21.20 14.96
CA LEU A 15 57.10 21.51 14.03
C LEU A 15 57.15 20.72 12.72
N VAL A 16 58.12 19.82 12.54
CA VAL A 16 58.17 18.89 11.40
C VAL A 16 58.39 17.49 11.93
N LEU A 17 57.32 16.88 12.44
CA LEU A 17 57.06 15.43 12.57
C LEU A 17 55.72 15.18 13.32
N GLY A 18 54.79 16.14 13.24
CA GLY A 18 53.38 15.81 13.37
C GLY A 18 52.96 15.02 12.13
N VAL A 19 53.38 13.75 12.04
CA VAL A 19 52.76 12.79 11.13
C VAL A 19 51.31 12.73 11.57
N GLN A 20 50.48 13.56 10.95
CA GLN A 20 49.04 13.52 11.14
C GLN A 20 48.62 12.06 10.99
N CYS A 21 47.96 11.58 12.03
CA CYS A 21 47.58 10.20 12.19
C CYS A 21 46.47 9.89 11.18
N GLN A 22 46.82 9.65 9.92
CA GLN A 22 45.81 9.42 8.90
C GLN A 22 45.34 7.96 9.01
N GLY A 23 44.11 7.80 9.48
CA GLY A 23 43.38 6.54 9.42
C GLY A 23 43.18 6.04 7.97
N PRO A 24 42.45 4.94 7.79
CA PRO A 24 42.08 4.46 6.48
C PRO A 24 41.28 5.54 5.72
N PRO A 25 41.23 5.44 4.38
CA PRO A 25 40.39 6.29 3.55
C PRO A 25 38.96 6.34 4.10
N ARG A 26 38.45 7.55 4.37
CA ARG A 26 37.11 7.74 4.93
C ARG A 26 36.04 7.56 3.85
N VAL A 27 35.03 6.76 4.15
CA VAL A 27 33.82 6.65 3.34
C VAL A 27 32.85 7.74 3.79
N THR A 28 32.71 8.80 2.99
CA THR A 28 32.01 10.05 3.39
C THR A 28 30.68 10.31 2.68
N GLY A 29 30.28 9.43 1.76
CA GLY A 29 29.02 9.52 1.02
C GLY A 29 28.20 8.22 1.12
N SER A 30 27.10 8.20 0.38
CA SER A 30 26.25 7.03 0.26
C SER A 30 27.00 5.86 -0.38
N TYR A 31 26.65 4.63 -0.03
CA TYR A 31 27.24 3.46 -0.67
C TYR A 31 26.31 2.25 -0.64
N LYS A 32 26.69 1.29 -1.48
CA LYS A 32 26.16 -0.06 -1.54
C LYS A 32 27.33 -1.03 -1.41
N ALA A 33 27.16 -2.04 -0.57
CA ALA A 33 28.16 -3.08 -0.36
C ALA A 33 27.52 -4.47 -0.27
N ALA A 34 28.26 -5.48 -0.67
CA ALA A 34 27.89 -6.87 -0.46
C ALA A 34 29.14 -7.71 -0.22
N GLY A 35 28.98 -8.78 0.55
CA GLY A 35 30.10 -9.58 0.99
C GLY A 35 29.68 -10.81 1.78
N GLU A 36 30.65 -11.35 2.49
CA GLU A 36 30.43 -12.43 3.45
C GLU A 36 31.11 -12.13 4.79
N MET A 37 30.56 -12.70 5.84
CA MET A 37 31.19 -12.80 7.15
C MET A 37 31.45 -14.29 7.42
N VAL A 38 32.68 -14.60 7.83
CA VAL A 38 33.09 -15.95 8.24
C VAL A 38 33.54 -15.88 9.69
N GLU A 39 32.92 -16.66 10.56
CA GLU A 39 33.17 -16.62 11.99
C GLU A 39 33.22 -18.02 12.61
N THR A 40 34.00 -18.14 13.68
CA THR A 40 34.06 -19.36 14.52
C THR A 40 33.08 -19.24 15.68
N LEU A 41 32.21 -20.22 15.90
CA LEU A 41 31.32 -20.19 17.07
C LEU A 41 32.10 -20.19 18.40
N GLU A 42 31.57 -19.48 19.42
CA GLU A 42 32.19 -19.41 20.76
C GLU A 42 32.00 -20.69 21.60
N ASP A 43 31.22 -21.66 21.12
CA ASP A 43 30.86 -22.89 21.83
C ASP A 43 31.92 -24.01 21.76
N GLU A 44 33.15 -23.68 21.35
CA GLU A 44 34.27 -24.61 21.17
C GLU A 44 34.04 -25.69 20.09
N SER A 45 32.94 -25.63 19.33
CA SER A 45 32.57 -26.64 18.31
C SER A 45 33.46 -26.62 17.06
N ALA A 46 34.34 -25.62 16.92
CA ALA A 46 35.11 -25.30 15.71
C ALA A 46 34.25 -25.14 14.43
N LEU A 47 32.93 -24.99 14.57
CA LEU A 47 32.03 -24.84 13.45
C LEU A 47 32.17 -23.43 12.87
N LEU A 48 32.45 -23.37 11.57
CA LEU A 48 32.51 -22.12 10.82
C LEU A 48 31.10 -21.76 10.36
N VAL A 49 30.66 -20.56 10.71
CA VAL A 49 29.43 -19.98 10.17
C VAL A 49 29.82 -19.03 9.06
N GLN A 50 29.29 -19.27 7.87
CA GLN A 50 29.41 -18.36 6.74
C GLN A 50 28.07 -17.66 6.53
N VAL A 51 28.15 -16.34 6.41
CA VAL A 51 27.01 -15.45 6.39
C VAL A 51 27.16 -14.52 5.21
N ALA A 52 26.19 -14.49 4.30
CA ALA A 52 26.18 -13.49 3.23
C ALA A 52 25.54 -12.20 3.75
N PHE A 53 26.04 -11.05 3.31
CA PHE A 53 25.44 -9.77 3.65
C PHE A 53 25.32 -8.81 2.48
N GLU A 54 24.33 -7.93 2.58
CA GLU A 54 24.09 -6.78 1.72
C GLU A 54 23.91 -5.57 2.63
N GLU A 55 24.58 -4.46 2.32
CA GLU A 55 24.45 -3.21 3.06
C GLU A 55 24.25 -2.05 2.11
N SER A 56 23.39 -1.11 2.48
CA SER A 56 23.35 0.19 1.86
C SER A 56 23.30 1.26 2.93
N PHE A 57 24.07 2.33 2.74
CA PHE A 57 24.05 3.52 3.56
C PHE A 57 23.66 4.71 2.68
N ASP A 58 22.66 5.45 3.12
CA ASP A 58 22.20 6.67 2.49
C ASP A 58 22.63 7.86 3.34
N ALA A 59 23.61 8.62 2.83
CA ALA A 59 24.15 9.80 3.50
C ALA A 59 23.16 10.96 3.55
N ASP A 60 22.23 11.06 2.59
CA ASP A 60 21.27 12.16 2.52
C ASP A 60 20.20 12.05 3.62
N THR A 61 19.78 10.81 3.90
CA THR A 61 18.78 10.52 4.94
C THR A 61 19.38 9.97 6.23
N ASN A 62 20.71 9.86 6.29
CA ASN A 62 21.49 9.30 7.39
C ASN A 62 20.89 7.99 7.91
N ASN A 63 20.61 7.06 6.97
CA ASN A 63 20.05 5.75 7.26
C ASN A 63 20.98 4.65 6.75
N ALA A 64 21.05 3.52 7.47
CA ALA A 64 21.66 2.29 6.98
C ALA A 64 20.64 1.15 6.94
N ALA A 65 20.74 0.31 5.92
CA ALA A 65 20.02 -0.95 5.82
C ALA A 65 21.04 -2.07 5.62
N PHE A 66 21.02 -3.05 6.52
CA PHE A 66 21.96 -4.16 6.56
C PHE A 66 21.20 -5.48 6.61
N ARG A 67 21.27 -6.25 5.54
CA ARG A 67 20.60 -7.55 5.42
C ARG A 67 21.61 -8.66 5.49
N VAL A 68 21.33 -9.63 6.34
CA VAL A 68 22.17 -10.77 6.64
C VAL A 68 21.43 -12.05 6.30
N ARG A 69 22.07 -12.97 5.59
CA ARG A 69 21.51 -14.27 5.21
C ARG A 69 22.30 -15.40 5.86
N ILE A 70 21.65 -16.14 6.74
CA ILE A 70 22.24 -17.23 7.53
C ILE A 70 21.37 -18.47 7.38
N LEU A 71 21.92 -19.56 6.85
CA LEU A 71 21.24 -20.87 6.76
C LEU A 71 19.81 -20.78 6.16
N GLY A 72 19.63 -19.97 5.13
CA GLY A 72 18.34 -19.75 4.47
C GLY A 72 17.36 -18.81 5.19
N LYS A 73 17.74 -18.25 6.34
CA LYS A 73 17.00 -17.20 7.05
C LYS A 73 17.58 -15.83 6.73
N ASN A 74 16.71 -14.84 6.58
CA ASN A 74 17.09 -13.44 6.36
C ASN A 74 16.77 -12.61 7.59
N VAL A 75 17.77 -11.90 8.09
CA VAL A 75 17.60 -10.88 9.13
C VAL A 75 17.95 -9.54 8.50
N THR A 76 17.09 -8.54 8.66
CA THR A 76 17.35 -7.18 8.14
C THR A 76 17.41 -6.21 9.32
N PHE A 77 18.45 -5.39 9.35
CA PHE A 77 18.62 -4.29 10.28
C PHE A 77 18.40 -2.99 9.52
N VAL A 78 17.55 -2.11 10.05
CA VAL A 78 17.34 -0.77 9.50
C VAL A 78 17.66 0.22 10.62
N GLU A 79 18.71 1.00 10.43
CA GLU A 79 19.26 1.94 11.39
C GLU A 79 19.01 3.37 10.91
N ASN A 80 18.36 4.16 11.76
CA ASN A 80 18.18 5.60 11.57
C ASN A 80 19.06 6.31 12.59
N PHE A 81 20.13 6.96 12.10
CA PHE A 81 21.12 7.60 12.96
C PHE A 81 20.62 8.94 13.54
N ASP A 82 19.63 9.58 12.92
CA ASP A 82 19.05 10.83 13.43
C ASP A 82 18.14 10.59 14.64
N THR A 83 17.38 9.48 14.65
CA THR A 83 16.54 9.08 15.78
C THR A 83 17.22 8.12 16.75
N ASN A 84 18.43 7.66 16.43
CA ASN A 84 19.17 6.64 17.20
C ASN A 84 18.36 5.35 17.41
N GLN A 85 17.68 4.88 16.35
CA GLN A 85 16.86 3.67 16.38
C GLN A 85 17.37 2.63 15.39
N THR A 86 17.58 1.40 15.85
CA THR A 86 17.80 0.25 14.96
C THR A 86 16.64 -0.71 15.06
N PHE A 87 16.06 -1.09 13.93
CA PHE A 87 15.02 -2.09 13.85
C PHE A 87 15.59 -3.38 13.28
N GLN A 88 15.49 -4.47 14.03
CA GLN A 88 15.80 -5.80 13.58
C GLN A 88 14.53 -6.51 13.12
N PHE A 89 14.54 -7.03 11.90
CA PHE A 89 13.45 -7.80 11.31
C PHE A 89 13.87 -9.25 11.07
N ASN A 90 13.06 -10.20 11.53
CA ASN A 90 13.28 -11.64 11.34
C ASN A 90 12.03 -12.31 10.76
N GLY A 91 11.78 -12.06 9.47
CA GLY A 91 10.60 -12.58 8.76
C GLY A 91 9.31 -11.89 9.19
N THR A 92 8.69 -12.35 10.27
CA THR A 92 7.39 -11.86 10.78
C THR A 92 7.50 -10.89 11.95
N ASP A 93 8.66 -10.82 12.58
CA ASP A 93 8.85 -10.13 13.85
C ASP A 93 9.75 -8.91 13.65
N CYS A 94 9.50 -7.85 14.42
CA CYS A 94 10.35 -6.67 14.51
C CYS A 94 10.71 -6.38 15.97
N LYS A 95 11.97 -6.01 16.21
CA LYS A 95 12.46 -5.57 17.51
C LYS A 95 13.20 -4.24 17.36
N LEU A 96 12.93 -3.32 18.28
CA LEU A 96 13.73 -2.11 18.44
C LEU A 96 14.97 -2.48 19.25
N GLU A 97 16.13 -2.37 18.63
CA GLU A 97 17.44 -2.47 19.26
C GLU A 97 18.00 -1.04 19.39
N THR A 98 18.36 -0.64 20.60
CA THR A 98 19.06 0.65 20.79
C THR A 98 20.54 0.39 20.66
N ILE A 99 21.03 0.50 19.43
CA ILE A 99 22.45 0.42 19.11
C ILE A 99 23.05 1.80 19.44
N GLU A 100 23.58 1.97 20.65
CA GLU A 100 24.42 3.15 20.93
C GLU A 100 25.67 3.07 20.05
N GLU A 101 25.99 4.12 19.27
CA GLU A 101 27.26 4.25 18.53
C GLU A 101 28.46 4.23 19.51
N TRP A 102 28.81 3.03 19.95
CA TRP A 102 29.78 2.74 21.00
C TRP A 102 31.16 3.29 20.66
N ILE A 103 31.48 3.42 19.38
CA ILE A 103 32.74 3.96 18.86
C ILE A 103 32.93 5.44 19.27
N LYS A 104 31.83 6.20 19.43
CA LYS A 104 31.86 7.62 19.84
C LYS A 104 31.96 7.81 21.35
N THR A 105 31.67 6.79 22.15
CA THR A 105 31.79 6.87 23.61
C THR A 105 33.26 6.83 24.05
N LYS A 106 33.60 7.53 25.15
CA LYS A 106 34.97 7.56 25.72
C LYS A 106 35.37 6.22 26.38
N SER A 107 34.39 5.39 26.69
CA SER A 107 34.53 4.04 27.22
C SER A 107 33.51 3.18 26.47
N PRO A 108 33.93 2.23 25.61
CA PRO A 108 32.99 1.47 24.79
C PRO A 108 31.94 0.79 25.69
N PRO A 109 30.63 1.00 25.48
CA PRO A 109 29.59 0.24 26.16
C PRO A 109 29.76 -1.25 25.92
N SER A 110 29.11 -2.05 26.77
CA SER A 110 29.20 -3.51 26.77
C SER A 110 29.04 -4.09 25.36
N LEU A 111 29.99 -4.92 24.92
CA LEU A 111 29.90 -5.61 23.62
C LEU A 111 28.73 -6.61 23.56
N LEU A 112 28.06 -6.89 24.69
CA LEU A 112 26.89 -7.77 24.78
C LEU A 112 25.73 -7.31 23.89
N ALA A 113 25.57 -6.01 23.64
CA ALA A 113 24.47 -5.48 22.82
C ALA A 113 24.59 -5.86 21.33
N TYR A 114 25.77 -6.30 20.91
CA TYR A 114 26.08 -6.69 19.54
C TYR A 114 26.31 -8.19 19.40
N GLU A 115 26.28 -8.91 20.52
CA GLU A 115 26.38 -10.36 20.59
C GLU A 115 24.99 -10.95 20.36
N ASP A 116 24.85 -11.84 19.39
CA ASP A 116 23.65 -12.68 19.34
C ASP A 116 23.65 -13.68 20.51
N THR A 117 22.59 -14.50 20.62
CA THR A 117 22.47 -15.50 21.69
C THR A 117 23.62 -16.50 21.74
N ASN A 118 24.45 -16.57 20.70
CA ASN A 118 25.61 -17.46 20.59
C ASN A 118 26.94 -16.73 20.87
N GLY A 119 26.90 -15.46 21.30
CA GLY A 119 28.10 -14.66 21.60
C GLY A 119 28.76 -14.06 20.36
N THR A 120 28.13 -14.19 19.18
CA THR A 120 28.65 -13.69 17.91
C THR A 120 28.43 -12.20 17.79
N VAL A 121 29.50 -11.44 17.56
CA VAL A 121 29.41 -10.00 17.33
C VAL A 121 29.18 -9.70 15.85
N ARG A 122 28.14 -8.94 15.49
CA ARG A 122 27.90 -8.53 14.09
C ARG A 122 27.99 -7.01 13.94
N PHE A 123 28.93 -6.55 13.11
CA PHE A 123 29.11 -5.14 12.80
C PHE A 123 28.64 -4.83 11.39
N SER A 124 27.89 -3.74 11.22
CA SER A 124 27.69 -3.16 9.89
C SER A 124 28.99 -2.53 9.40
N LEU A 125 29.19 -2.48 8.08
CA LEU A 125 30.31 -1.76 7.48
C LEU A 125 30.26 -0.28 7.85
N LYS A 126 29.07 0.31 7.98
CA LYS A 126 28.90 1.70 8.41
C LYS A 126 29.56 1.98 9.76
N GLN A 127 29.37 1.07 10.72
CA GLN A 127 30.01 1.16 12.03
C GLN A 127 31.53 0.97 11.91
N LEU A 128 32.00 0.01 11.14
CA LEU A 128 33.43 -0.24 10.94
C LEU A 128 34.15 0.91 10.21
N PHE A 129 33.47 1.59 9.28
CA PHE A 129 34.00 2.80 8.64
C PHE A 129 34.02 4.02 9.56
N ALA A 130 33.24 4.00 10.65
CA ALA A 130 33.20 5.07 11.65
C ALA A 130 34.25 4.90 12.76
N LEU A 131 35.16 3.92 12.68
CA LEU A 131 36.22 3.69 13.67
C LEU A 131 37.08 4.94 13.89
N ASP A 132 37.13 5.36 15.15
CA ASP A 132 37.83 6.58 15.59
C ASP A 132 39.35 6.38 15.61
N ASP A 133 40.08 7.37 15.09
CA ASP A 133 41.55 7.39 15.03
C ASP A 133 42.21 7.28 16.43
N LYS A 134 41.49 7.59 17.52
CA LYS A 134 41.98 7.38 18.90
C LYS A 134 42.29 5.92 19.23
N TYR A 135 41.66 4.97 18.53
CA TYR A 135 41.87 3.54 18.73
C TYR A 135 42.95 2.95 17.81
N LEU A 136 43.52 3.76 16.91
CA LEU A 136 44.48 3.32 15.90
C LEU A 136 45.85 2.99 16.53
N LYS A 137 46.32 1.75 16.33
CA LYS A 137 47.60 1.23 16.82
C LYS A 137 48.66 1.11 15.73
N GLU A 138 48.30 0.56 14.58
CA GLU A 138 49.21 0.39 13.45
C GLU A 138 48.63 1.08 12.21
N ARG A 139 49.52 1.67 11.39
CA ARG A 139 49.11 2.51 10.27
C ARG A 139 49.67 2.00 8.96
N ASN A 140 48.77 1.90 7.99
CA ASN A 140 49.11 1.90 6.58
C ASN A 140 50.26 0.94 6.24
N VAL A 141 50.13 -0.31 6.67
CA VAL A 141 51.12 -1.38 6.45
C VAL A 141 50.78 -2.09 5.15
N SER A 142 51.75 -2.29 4.25
CA SER A 142 51.53 -3.17 3.10
C SER A 142 51.26 -4.58 3.57
N ASP A 143 50.20 -5.19 3.09
CA ASP A 143 49.82 -6.56 3.42
C ASP A 143 49.15 -7.22 2.22
N THR A 144 48.77 -8.49 2.37
CA THR A 144 47.97 -9.21 1.39
C THR A 144 46.70 -9.73 2.05
N PHE A 145 45.55 -9.49 1.44
CA PHE A 145 44.26 -9.98 1.95
C PHE A 145 43.51 -10.67 0.83
N ARG A 146 43.21 -11.97 0.98
CA ARG A 146 42.64 -12.83 -0.07
C ARG A 146 43.43 -12.79 -1.39
N GLY A 147 44.76 -12.71 -1.32
CA GLY A 147 45.63 -12.61 -2.50
C GLY A 147 45.64 -11.24 -3.18
N ILE A 148 44.94 -10.24 -2.63
CA ILE A 148 44.93 -8.86 -3.11
C ILE A 148 45.97 -8.07 -2.33
N ALA A 149 46.78 -7.28 -3.03
CA ALA A 149 47.71 -6.34 -2.41
C ALA A 149 46.92 -5.19 -1.75
N VAL A 150 47.14 -4.99 -0.46
CA VAL A 150 46.33 -4.08 0.37
C VAL A 150 47.19 -3.23 1.29
N ARG A 151 46.56 -2.17 1.80
CA ARG A 151 47.04 -1.38 2.92
C ARG A 151 46.21 -1.76 4.15
N LYS A 152 46.88 -2.00 5.27
CA LYS A 152 46.31 -2.44 6.54
C LYS A 152 46.43 -1.37 7.61
N TRP A 153 45.37 -1.20 8.39
CA TRP A 153 45.35 -0.44 9.64
C TRP A 153 44.89 -1.35 10.77
N ALA A 154 45.47 -1.19 11.96
CA ALA A 154 45.08 -1.97 13.13
C ALA A 154 44.53 -1.06 14.21
N TYR A 155 43.34 -1.38 14.70
CA TYR A 155 42.66 -0.72 15.80
C TYR A 155 42.61 -1.63 17.01
N GLU A 156 42.72 -1.04 18.19
CA GLU A 156 42.55 -1.77 19.46
C GLU A 156 41.61 -1.02 20.37
N ILE A 157 40.56 -1.71 20.80
CA ILE A 157 39.54 -1.20 21.69
C ILE A 157 39.50 -2.08 22.94
N ASN A 158 39.67 -1.44 24.11
CA ASN A 158 39.69 -2.13 25.39
C ASN A 158 38.41 -1.79 26.17
N GLY A 159 37.56 -2.79 26.39
CA GLY A 159 36.32 -2.69 27.17
C GLY A 159 36.46 -3.33 28.54
N LYS A 160 35.76 -2.77 29.53
CA LYS A 160 35.67 -3.32 30.88
C LYS A 160 34.20 -3.37 31.31
N GLU A 161 33.73 -4.57 31.58
CA GLU A 161 32.36 -4.82 32.05
C GLU A 161 32.22 -4.53 33.55
N THR A 162 31.00 -4.25 34.00
CA THR A 162 30.66 -4.00 35.42
C THR A 162 30.97 -5.20 36.32
N ASN A 163 30.88 -6.42 35.78
CA ASN A 163 31.24 -7.67 36.49
C ASN A 163 32.76 -7.93 36.57
N GLY A 164 33.60 -7.01 36.06
CA GLY A 164 35.06 -7.13 36.09
C GLY A 164 35.67 -7.95 34.95
N THR A 165 34.86 -8.46 34.01
CA THR A 165 35.34 -9.06 32.75
C THR A 165 36.01 -7.99 31.91
N ARG A 166 37.20 -8.29 31.37
CA ARG A 166 37.88 -7.43 30.40
C ARG A 166 37.73 -8.01 29.02
N ARG A 167 37.44 -7.17 28.04
CA ARG A 167 37.33 -7.54 26.63
C ARG A 167 38.28 -6.67 25.83
N LYS A 168 39.03 -7.27 24.91
CA LYS A 168 39.87 -6.55 23.95
C LYS A 168 39.40 -6.91 22.55
N LEU A 169 39.12 -5.90 21.76
CA LEU A 169 38.74 -6.02 20.36
C LEU A 169 39.88 -5.48 19.51
N ALA A 170 40.48 -6.34 18.69
CA ALA A 170 41.44 -5.95 17.68
C ALA A 170 40.75 -5.98 16.31
N ILE A 171 40.78 -4.86 15.59
CA ILE A 171 40.15 -4.74 14.27
C ILE A 171 41.24 -4.39 13.26
N TYR A 172 41.46 -5.27 12.29
CA TYR A 172 42.32 -4.99 11.15
C TYR A 172 41.45 -4.58 9.96
N ALA A 173 41.72 -3.40 9.44
CA ALA A 173 41.04 -2.75 8.34
C ALA A 173 41.90 -2.89 7.07
N TYR A 174 41.35 -3.41 5.97
CA TYR A 174 42.09 -3.67 4.72
C TYR A 174 41.48 -2.90 3.53
N TRP A 175 42.26 -2.01 2.92
CA TRP A 175 41.88 -1.29 1.69
C TRP A 175 42.80 -1.68 0.55
N SER A 176 42.28 -1.66 -0.68
CA SER A 176 43.05 -1.89 -1.87
C SER A 176 44.20 -0.90 -1.96
N ASP A 177 45.37 -1.38 -2.40
CA ASP A 177 46.46 -0.47 -2.73
C ASP A 177 46.20 0.21 -4.09
N SER A 178 47.11 1.10 -4.48
CA SER A 178 47.02 1.82 -5.77
C SER A 178 47.28 0.94 -6.99
N SER A 179 47.77 -0.28 -6.81
CA SER A 179 48.05 -1.23 -7.89
C SER A 179 46.81 -2.06 -8.28
N TRP A 180 45.81 -2.10 -7.40
CA TRP A 180 44.56 -2.80 -7.61
C TRP A 180 43.50 -1.89 -8.24
N SER A 181 43.16 -2.12 -9.51
CA SER A 181 42.08 -1.40 -10.19
C SER A 181 40.72 -1.96 -9.82
N THR A 182 39.84 -1.13 -9.27
CA THR A 182 38.40 -1.44 -9.18
C THR A 182 37.65 -0.80 -10.36
N THR A 183 36.42 -1.24 -10.61
CA THR A 183 35.56 -0.63 -11.64
C THR A 183 35.12 0.80 -11.30
N SER A 184 35.44 1.29 -10.10
CA SER A 184 35.29 2.69 -9.75
C SER A 184 36.64 3.40 -9.94
N ASP A 185 36.73 4.35 -10.86
CA ASP A 185 37.94 5.16 -11.10
C ASP A 185 38.33 6.07 -9.91
N LYS A 186 37.68 5.92 -8.75
CA LYS A 186 37.85 6.72 -7.54
C LYS A 186 38.55 5.92 -6.42
N GLY A 187 39.89 5.97 -6.40
CA GLY A 187 40.70 5.68 -5.20
C GLY A 187 40.67 4.24 -4.65
N SER A 188 41.31 4.06 -3.49
CA SER A 188 41.41 2.79 -2.75
C SER A 188 40.05 2.34 -2.22
N SER A 189 39.67 1.08 -2.46
CA SER A 189 38.39 0.49 -2.06
C SER A 189 38.53 -0.40 -0.81
N PRO A 190 37.51 -0.47 0.07
CA PRO A 190 37.53 -1.39 1.20
C PRO A 190 37.46 -2.84 0.71
N ILE A 191 38.41 -3.67 1.15
CA ILE A 191 38.49 -5.09 0.79
C ILE A 191 37.92 -5.98 1.91
N GLY A 192 38.08 -5.56 3.17
CA GLY A 192 37.53 -6.30 4.28
C GLY A 192 38.05 -5.88 5.64
N PHE A 193 37.60 -6.62 6.64
CA PHE A 193 38.00 -6.47 8.03
C PHE A 193 38.30 -7.84 8.65
N ARG A 194 39.25 -7.88 9.58
CA ARG A 194 39.41 -8.99 10.52
C ARG A 194 39.16 -8.47 11.91
N VAL A 195 38.17 -9.03 12.57
CA VAL A 195 37.78 -8.66 13.93
C VAL A 195 38.15 -9.82 14.85
N THR A 196 38.99 -9.54 15.83
CA THR A 196 39.43 -10.50 16.83
C THR A 196 38.98 -10.04 18.21
N LYS A 197 38.10 -10.81 18.85
CA LYS A 197 37.63 -10.59 20.22
C LYS A 197 38.39 -11.49 21.18
N LEU A 198 38.97 -10.89 22.21
CA LEU A 198 39.67 -11.55 23.32
C LEU A 198 38.89 -11.28 24.61
N THR A 199 38.36 -12.33 25.24
CA THR A 199 37.62 -12.22 26.50
C THR A 199 38.43 -12.78 27.66
N TYR A 200 38.63 -11.96 28.69
CA TYR A 200 39.32 -12.30 29.94
C TYR A 200 38.30 -12.35 31.09
N ARG A 201 37.96 -13.55 31.54
CA ARG A 201 37.03 -13.74 32.67
C ARG A 201 37.80 -13.76 34.00
N LYS A 202 37.34 -12.97 34.97
CA LYS A 202 37.93 -12.95 36.31
C LYS A 202 37.85 -14.34 36.95
N GLY A 203 38.99 -14.90 37.37
CA GLY A 203 39.06 -16.22 38.01
C GLY A 203 39.17 -17.42 37.06
N LYS A 204 39.23 -17.21 35.74
CA LYS A 204 39.58 -18.28 34.77
C LYS A 204 40.89 -17.90 34.06
N PRO A 205 41.90 -18.78 34.03
CA PRO A 205 43.18 -18.49 33.37
C PRO A 205 43.13 -18.58 31.82
N GLY A 206 41.97 -18.91 31.24
CA GLY A 206 41.79 -19.00 29.79
C GLY A 206 41.35 -17.68 29.15
N VAL A 207 41.86 -17.40 27.96
CA VAL A 207 41.37 -16.35 27.05
C VAL A 207 40.47 -17.00 26.02
N THR A 208 39.21 -16.57 25.93
CA THR A 208 38.35 -16.98 24.82
C THR A 208 38.65 -16.09 23.63
N LEU A 209 39.07 -16.70 22.52
CA LEU A 209 39.34 -16.05 21.24
C LEU A 209 38.14 -16.30 20.31
N HIS A 210 37.61 -15.23 19.73
CA HIS A 210 36.64 -15.30 18.66
C HIS A 210 37.15 -14.47 17.48
N GLU A 211 37.17 -15.06 16.29
CA GLU A 211 37.60 -14.39 15.07
C GLU A 211 36.46 -14.32 14.06
N GLN A 212 36.31 -13.14 13.46
CA GLN A 212 35.39 -12.88 12.37
C GLN A 212 36.15 -12.21 11.22
N TYR A 213 35.95 -12.74 10.02
CA TYR A 213 36.48 -12.20 8.77
C TYR A 213 35.31 -11.62 7.98
N ILE A 214 35.35 -10.32 7.71
CA ILE A 214 34.34 -9.60 6.94
C ILE A 214 34.95 -9.31 5.58
N ASN A 215 34.52 -10.08 4.59
CA ASN A 215 35.03 -10.04 3.23
C ASN A 215 34.10 -9.17 2.38
N VAL A 216 34.58 -8.02 1.92
CA VAL A 216 33.83 -7.16 0.99
C VAL A 216 34.13 -7.65 -0.44
N PHE A 217 33.08 -7.98 -1.19
CA PHE A 217 33.21 -8.45 -2.57
C PHE A 217 32.75 -7.41 -3.58
N ALA A 218 31.72 -6.64 -3.22
CA ALA A 218 31.23 -5.52 -4.00
C ALA A 218 31.14 -4.30 -3.09
N PHE A 219 31.77 -3.20 -3.51
CA PHE A 219 31.62 -1.89 -2.88
C PHE A 219 31.45 -0.87 -3.99
N VAL A 220 30.37 -0.12 -3.95
CA VAL A 220 30.04 0.91 -4.92
C VAL A 220 29.79 2.21 -4.17
N PRO A 221 30.71 3.19 -4.23
CA PRO A 221 30.49 4.50 -3.63
C PRO A 221 29.43 5.29 -4.42
N ASP A 222 28.87 6.30 -3.77
CA ASP A 222 27.90 7.25 -4.34
C ASP A 222 26.64 6.59 -4.93
N THR A 223 26.28 5.39 -4.45
CA THR A 223 25.17 4.58 -4.97
C THR A 223 24.42 3.93 -3.81
N ILE A 224 23.09 3.85 -3.88
CA ILE A 224 22.26 3.18 -2.87
C ILE A 224 21.37 2.11 -3.48
N ASP A 225 21.06 1.09 -2.69
CA ASP A 225 19.99 0.13 -3.02
C ASP A 225 18.73 0.51 -2.25
N HIS A 226 17.84 1.27 -2.90
CA HIS A 226 16.57 1.70 -2.32
C HIS A 226 15.72 0.54 -1.80
N LYS A 227 15.84 -0.67 -2.39
CA LYS A 227 15.04 -1.84 -1.98
C LYS A 227 15.43 -2.39 -0.61
N LEU A 228 16.64 -2.10 -0.13
CA LEU A 228 17.05 -2.49 1.22
C LEU A 228 16.40 -1.62 2.29
N PHE A 229 16.02 -0.38 1.95
CA PHE A 229 15.37 0.58 2.85
C PHE A 229 13.84 0.48 2.85
N GLU A 230 13.25 -0.26 1.91
CA GLU A 230 11.79 -0.43 1.87
C GLU A 230 11.29 -1.13 3.14
N PRO A 231 10.26 -0.59 3.81
CA PRO A 231 9.68 -1.21 4.99
C PRO A 231 9.18 -2.63 4.71
N ILE A 232 9.44 -3.54 5.65
CA ILE A 232 8.88 -4.89 5.60
C ILE A 232 7.41 -4.83 6.00
N GLN A 233 6.55 -5.02 5.01
CA GLN A 233 5.11 -4.84 5.16
C GLN A 233 4.44 -5.99 5.92
N GLY A 234 3.42 -5.64 6.70
CA GLY A 234 2.68 -6.56 7.54
C GLY A 234 3.42 -6.96 8.82
N VAL A 235 4.49 -6.24 9.18
CA VAL A 235 5.25 -6.41 10.42
C VAL A 235 5.24 -5.08 11.16
N GLN A 236 4.73 -5.10 12.39
CA GLN A 236 4.68 -3.92 13.23
C GLN A 236 5.96 -3.79 14.07
N CYS A 237 6.54 -2.60 14.12
CA CYS A 237 7.62 -2.25 15.03
C CYS A 237 7.10 -1.29 16.10
N GLU A 238 7.05 -1.73 17.35
CA GLU A 238 6.67 -0.86 18.46
C GLU A 238 7.72 0.23 18.74
N ASN A 239 7.30 1.30 19.41
CA ASN A 239 8.17 2.39 19.90
C ASN A 239 9.00 3.13 18.82
N ARG A 240 8.55 3.10 17.57
CA ARG A 240 9.18 3.89 16.49
C ARG A 240 8.93 5.38 16.71
N THR A 241 9.99 6.18 16.61
CA THR A 241 9.91 7.64 16.70
C THR A 241 9.27 8.21 15.43
N GLN A 242 8.31 9.12 15.60
CA GLN A 242 7.68 9.80 14.47
C GLN A 242 8.66 10.76 13.80
N THR A 243 9.02 10.49 12.55
CA THR A 243 9.88 11.38 11.75
C THR A 243 9.13 12.18 10.70
N LEU A 244 7.86 11.83 10.44
CA LEU A 244 7.01 12.49 9.44
C LEU A 244 5.54 12.41 9.88
N PRO A 245 4.77 13.51 9.93
CA PRO A 245 3.37 13.44 10.33
C PRO A 245 2.51 12.72 9.28
N PHE A 246 1.46 12.03 9.73
CA PHE A 246 0.44 11.49 8.83
C PHE A 246 -0.25 12.64 8.06
N PRO A 247 -0.57 12.47 6.77
CA PRO A 247 -1.23 13.51 5.96
C PRO A 247 -2.44 14.16 6.64
N ASP A 248 -2.61 15.48 6.50
CA ASP A 248 -3.82 16.15 6.98
C ASP A 248 -4.99 15.90 6.03
N VAL A 249 -5.97 15.16 6.54
CA VAL A 249 -7.16 14.72 5.80
C VAL A 249 -8.45 15.33 6.37
N LYS A 250 -8.36 16.24 7.34
CA LYS A 250 -9.52 16.78 8.08
C LYS A 250 -10.49 17.59 7.22
N ASN A 251 -9.97 18.22 6.16
CA ASN A 251 -10.78 19.05 5.26
C ASN A 251 -11.53 18.22 4.18
N MET A 252 -11.36 16.90 4.14
CA MET A 252 -12.09 16.00 3.24
C MET A 252 -13.57 15.92 3.63
N LYS A 253 -14.42 16.61 2.86
CA LYS A 253 -15.89 16.55 3.06
C LYS A 253 -16.58 15.56 2.12
N ALA A 254 -16.02 15.35 0.94
CA ALA A 254 -16.47 14.30 0.05
C ALA A 254 -15.29 13.68 -0.71
N LEU A 255 -15.41 12.40 -1.01
CA LEU A 255 -14.35 11.59 -1.62
C LEU A 255 -14.96 10.63 -2.64
N ALA A 256 -14.33 10.52 -3.80
CA ALA A 256 -14.49 9.38 -4.70
C ALA A 256 -13.20 8.55 -4.64
N LEU A 257 -13.35 7.24 -4.42
CA LEU A 257 -12.26 6.31 -4.21
C LEU A 257 -12.55 5.06 -5.04
N HIS A 258 -11.69 4.76 -6.00
CA HIS A 258 -11.76 3.52 -6.78
C HIS A 258 -10.61 2.62 -6.35
N SER A 259 -10.91 1.34 -6.11
CA SER A 259 -9.91 0.40 -5.61
C SER A 259 -9.97 -0.96 -6.27
N GLU A 260 -8.80 -1.48 -6.57
CA GLU A 260 -8.56 -2.87 -6.92
C GLU A 260 -8.08 -3.58 -5.65
N LEU A 261 -8.85 -4.55 -5.18
CA LEU A 261 -8.59 -5.34 -4.00
C LEU A 261 -8.00 -6.69 -4.37
N LEU A 262 -6.83 -6.99 -3.81
CA LEU A 262 -6.16 -8.28 -3.94
C LEU A 262 -6.21 -9.05 -2.63
N PHE A 263 -6.74 -10.27 -2.70
CA PHE A 263 -6.60 -11.28 -1.67
C PHE A 263 -5.38 -12.14 -1.99
N LYS A 264 -4.26 -11.89 -1.29
CA LYS A 264 -2.98 -12.52 -1.63
C LYS A 264 -3.03 -14.05 -1.55
N ASP A 265 -3.82 -14.57 -0.61
CA ASP A 265 -3.91 -16.00 -0.35
C ASP A 265 -4.70 -16.75 -1.45
N ASN A 266 -5.65 -16.06 -2.10
CA ASN A 266 -6.57 -16.66 -3.09
C ASN A 266 -6.30 -16.21 -4.53
N LEU A 267 -5.32 -15.31 -4.75
CA LEU A 267 -5.00 -14.69 -6.04
C LEU A 267 -6.23 -14.07 -6.74
N GLU A 268 -7.18 -13.57 -5.96
CA GLU A 268 -8.40 -12.97 -6.47
C GLU A 268 -8.27 -11.45 -6.53
N ILE A 269 -8.77 -10.87 -7.63
CA ILE A 269 -8.83 -9.42 -7.86
C ILE A 269 -10.31 -9.02 -7.91
N ARG A 270 -10.69 -8.09 -7.04
CA ARG A 270 -12.03 -7.50 -7.00
C ARG A 270 -11.95 -5.98 -7.13
N TYR A 271 -13.05 -5.36 -7.53
CA TYR A 271 -13.12 -3.92 -7.71
C TYR A 271 -14.18 -3.34 -6.77
N VAL A 272 -13.81 -2.26 -6.10
CA VAL A 272 -14.71 -1.52 -5.20
C VAL A 272 -14.60 -0.04 -5.51
N ASP A 273 -15.72 0.54 -5.92
CA ASP A 273 -15.87 1.96 -6.14
C ASP A 273 -16.67 2.55 -4.98
N THR A 274 -16.18 3.65 -4.41
CA THR A 274 -16.72 4.23 -3.19
C THR A 274 -16.88 5.74 -3.33
N TRP A 275 -18.05 6.25 -2.96
CA TRP A 275 -18.35 7.68 -2.88
C TRP A 275 -18.84 8.03 -1.49
N VAL A 276 -18.25 9.05 -0.89
CA VAL A 276 -18.52 9.45 0.49
C VAL A 276 -18.86 10.92 0.51
N ASP A 277 -19.90 11.28 1.25
CA ASP A 277 -20.23 12.65 1.63
C ASP A 277 -20.44 12.70 3.14
N THR A 278 -19.42 13.19 3.85
CA THR A 278 -19.42 13.25 5.31
C THR A 278 -20.33 14.35 5.85
N THR A 279 -20.66 15.35 5.01
CA THR A 279 -21.56 16.45 5.39
C THR A 279 -23.00 15.96 5.47
N ASN A 280 -23.45 15.21 4.46
CA ASN A 280 -24.78 14.60 4.46
C ASN A 280 -24.83 13.23 5.14
N ARG A 281 -23.68 12.67 5.55
CA ARG A 281 -23.51 11.33 6.12
C ARG A 281 -24.08 10.24 5.19
N ILE A 282 -23.64 10.29 3.93
CA ILE A 282 -24.04 9.37 2.87
C ILE A 282 -22.81 8.67 2.33
N LEU A 283 -22.93 7.38 2.11
CA LEU A 283 -21.91 6.52 1.53
C LEU A 283 -22.54 5.70 0.40
N ARG A 284 -21.85 5.55 -0.72
CA ARG A 284 -22.21 4.59 -1.77
C ARG A 284 -21.01 3.73 -2.06
N MET A 285 -21.25 2.43 -2.15
CA MET A 285 -20.26 1.46 -2.55
C MET A 285 -20.81 0.60 -3.68
N ASP A 286 -19.94 0.29 -4.61
CA ASP A 286 -20.25 -0.39 -5.84
C ASP A 286 -19.24 -1.53 -5.97
N MET A 287 -19.69 -2.78 -5.82
CA MET A 287 -18.81 -3.93 -5.63
C MET A 287 -19.43 -5.28 -6.07
N GLU A 288 -18.57 -6.28 -6.22
CA GLU A 288 -18.93 -7.70 -6.37
C GLU A 288 -18.74 -8.40 -5.01
N ARG A 289 -19.82 -8.65 -4.26
CA ARG A 289 -19.72 -9.23 -2.90
C ARG A 289 -19.13 -10.63 -2.91
N ILE A 290 -18.30 -10.94 -1.90
CA ILE A 290 -17.60 -12.23 -1.79
C ILE A 290 -18.56 -13.37 -1.45
N LYS A 291 -19.56 -13.11 -0.60
CA LYS A 291 -20.52 -14.14 -0.15
C LYS A 291 -21.47 -14.63 -1.26
N ASP A 292 -21.53 -13.94 -2.39
CA ASP A 292 -22.44 -14.25 -3.49
C ASP A 292 -21.81 -15.13 -4.57
N ASP A 293 -20.65 -15.75 -4.29
CA ASP A 293 -19.86 -16.57 -5.22
C ASP A 293 -20.76 -17.52 -6.04
N VAL A 294 -20.91 -17.13 -7.31
CA VAL A 294 -21.61 -17.92 -8.32
C VAL A 294 -20.60 -18.95 -8.85
N PRO A 295 -20.98 -20.23 -9.02
CA PRO A 295 -20.07 -21.25 -9.55
C PRO A 295 -19.31 -20.78 -10.79
N ILE A 296 -18.02 -21.12 -10.86
CA ILE A 296 -17.01 -20.66 -11.85
C ILE A 296 -17.48 -20.80 -13.32
N PHE A 297 -18.44 -21.68 -13.60
CA PHE A 297 -19.00 -21.89 -14.94
C PHE A 297 -20.00 -20.82 -15.40
N GLU A 298 -20.50 -19.94 -14.51
CA GLU A 298 -21.43 -18.85 -14.84
C GLU A 298 -20.75 -17.47 -14.91
N ARG A 299 -19.47 -17.41 -15.30
CA ARG A 299 -18.64 -16.19 -15.45
C ARG A 299 -19.24 -15.03 -16.27
N LYS A 300 -20.39 -15.22 -16.94
CA LYS A 300 -21.07 -14.19 -17.74
C LYS A 300 -22.09 -13.35 -16.97
N ALA A 301 -22.37 -13.65 -15.69
CA ALA A 301 -23.27 -12.85 -14.86
C ALA A 301 -22.65 -12.59 -13.48
N ARG A 302 -21.62 -11.74 -13.43
CA ARG A 302 -21.14 -11.25 -12.14
C ARG A 302 -22.24 -10.42 -11.49
N LYS A 303 -22.67 -10.81 -10.28
CA LYS A 303 -23.66 -10.07 -9.50
C LYS A 303 -23.01 -8.79 -9.00
N TYR A 304 -23.33 -7.68 -9.64
CA TYR A 304 -22.87 -6.38 -9.22
C TYR A 304 -23.87 -5.77 -8.24
N GLN A 305 -23.38 -5.20 -7.15
CA GLN A 305 -24.20 -4.57 -6.13
C GLN A 305 -23.80 -3.12 -5.94
N SER A 306 -24.81 -2.26 -5.81
CA SER A 306 -24.65 -0.87 -5.39
C SER A 306 -25.37 -0.69 -4.06
N GLU A 307 -24.61 -0.36 -3.02
CA GLU A 307 -25.11 -0.15 -1.67
C GLU A 307 -24.99 1.34 -1.32
N THR A 308 -26.13 2.01 -1.11
CA THR A 308 -26.18 3.41 -0.68
C THR A 308 -26.67 3.50 0.75
N ILE A 309 -25.80 3.95 1.64
CA ILE A 309 -26.04 4.05 3.08
C ILE A 309 -26.35 5.49 3.45
N ILE A 310 -27.41 5.68 4.22
CA ILE A 310 -27.89 6.98 4.67
C ILE A 310 -27.85 7.00 6.21
N GLY A 311 -26.75 7.49 6.77
CA GLY A 311 -26.51 7.49 8.22
C GLY A 311 -27.66 8.09 9.05
N PRO A 312 -28.19 9.29 8.73
CA PRO A 312 -29.27 9.91 9.49
C PRO A 312 -30.58 9.13 9.51
N MET A 313 -30.80 8.23 8.54
CA MET A 313 -31.98 7.39 8.45
C MET A 313 -31.73 5.96 8.96
N ASN A 314 -30.49 5.62 9.31
CA ASN A 314 -30.08 4.29 9.76
C ASN A 314 -30.50 3.15 8.81
N VAL A 315 -30.39 3.39 7.50
CA VAL A 315 -30.77 2.43 6.45
C VAL A 315 -29.72 2.39 5.34
N ALA A 316 -29.67 1.25 4.65
CA ALA A 316 -28.97 1.07 3.39
C ALA A 316 -29.95 0.65 2.29
N PHE A 317 -29.79 1.22 1.10
CA PHE A 317 -30.45 0.77 -0.13
C PHE A 317 -29.45 -0.10 -0.90
N ARG A 318 -29.78 -1.37 -1.10
CA ARG A 318 -28.97 -2.30 -1.90
C ARG A 318 -29.67 -2.54 -3.23
N VAL A 319 -29.02 -2.19 -4.33
CA VAL A 319 -29.45 -2.52 -5.68
C VAL A 319 -28.56 -3.62 -6.22
N THR A 320 -29.13 -4.80 -6.45
CA THR A 320 -28.45 -5.94 -7.07
C THR A 320 -28.79 -5.99 -8.55
N TYR A 321 -27.78 -6.09 -9.40
CA TYR A 321 -27.91 -6.37 -10.82
C TYR A 321 -27.53 -7.82 -11.09
N ASP A 322 -28.50 -8.59 -11.58
CA ASP A 322 -28.29 -9.99 -11.94
C ASP A 322 -29.01 -10.29 -13.26
N ARG A 323 -28.24 -10.70 -14.29
CA ARG A 323 -28.74 -11.09 -15.63
C ARG A 323 -29.74 -10.09 -16.26
N GLY A 324 -29.51 -8.79 -16.10
CA GLY A 324 -30.38 -7.75 -16.66
C GLY A 324 -31.57 -7.36 -15.78
N LEU A 325 -31.80 -8.09 -14.69
CA LEU A 325 -32.82 -7.76 -13.69
C LEU A 325 -32.19 -6.95 -12.57
N PHE A 326 -32.94 -5.93 -12.12
CA PHE A 326 -32.59 -5.16 -10.94
C PHE A 326 -33.51 -5.55 -9.79
N LYS A 327 -32.92 -5.86 -8.65
CA LYS A 327 -33.65 -6.01 -7.38
C LYS A 327 -33.16 -4.93 -6.44
N CYS A 328 -34.08 -4.23 -5.78
CA CYS A 328 -33.74 -3.35 -4.67
C CYS A 328 -34.23 -3.94 -3.35
N GLU A 329 -33.40 -3.78 -2.33
CA GLU A 329 -33.68 -4.11 -0.94
C GLU A 329 -33.37 -2.89 -0.07
N VAL A 330 -34.26 -2.58 0.89
CA VAL A 330 -33.99 -1.60 1.94
C VAL A 330 -33.67 -2.35 3.23
N ILE A 331 -32.46 -2.11 3.73
CA ILE A 331 -31.87 -2.87 4.83
C ILE A 331 -31.70 -1.92 6.03
N PRO A 332 -32.42 -2.17 7.13
CA PRO A 332 -32.14 -1.54 8.42
C PRO A 332 -30.69 -1.81 8.85
N PHE A 333 -30.02 -0.82 9.42
CA PHE A 333 -28.58 -0.92 9.68
C PHE A 333 -28.19 -2.01 10.70
N ASP A 334 -29.07 -2.35 11.65
CA ASP A 334 -28.91 -3.47 12.57
C ASP A 334 -28.80 -4.84 11.86
N LYS A 335 -29.26 -4.91 10.61
CA LYS A 335 -29.16 -6.08 9.72
C LYS A 335 -28.18 -5.89 8.58
N PHE A 336 -27.50 -4.74 8.52
CA PHE A 336 -26.56 -4.44 7.47
C PHE A 336 -25.22 -5.15 7.76
N GLU A 337 -24.90 -6.14 6.95
CA GLU A 337 -23.61 -6.81 7.01
C GLU A 337 -22.57 -6.02 6.20
N LEU A 338 -21.52 -5.54 6.87
CA LEU A 338 -20.35 -4.97 6.21
C LEU A 338 -19.62 -6.04 5.40
N ASP A 339 -19.34 -5.74 4.14
CA ASP A 339 -18.49 -6.58 3.30
C ASP A 339 -17.02 -6.37 3.66
N VAL A 340 -16.23 -7.45 3.70
CA VAL A 340 -14.79 -7.42 4.00
C VAL A 340 -14.00 -6.55 3.02
N GLN A 341 -14.56 -6.28 1.84
CA GLN A 341 -13.95 -5.42 0.84
C GLN A 341 -14.11 -3.92 1.13
N ASN A 342 -14.96 -3.53 2.08
CA ASN A 342 -15.20 -2.14 2.41
C ASN A 342 -14.18 -1.63 3.44
N LEU A 343 -13.41 -0.60 3.09
CA LEU A 343 -12.45 0.05 4.01
C LEU A 343 -13.09 1.04 4.98
N ILE A 344 -14.30 1.53 4.67
CA ILE A 344 -14.94 2.59 5.45
C ILE A 344 -15.72 1.98 6.60
N ASN A 345 -15.27 2.29 7.81
CA ASN A 345 -15.99 2.01 9.03
C ASN A 345 -16.71 3.27 9.50
N PHE A 346 -18.02 3.21 9.71
CA PHE A 346 -18.78 4.38 10.13
C PHE A 346 -19.82 3.97 11.17
N ASN A 347 -20.11 4.90 12.08
CA ASN A 347 -21.20 4.78 13.02
C ASN A 347 -22.39 5.62 12.54
N THR A 348 -23.51 4.99 12.21
CA THR A 348 -24.72 5.68 11.73
C THR A 348 -25.32 6.61 12.78
N THR A 349 -25.15 6.29 14.07
CA THR A 349 -25.63 7.13 15.19
C THR A 349 -24.76 8.36 15.43
N ALA A 350 -23.54 8.40 14.88
CA ALA A 350 -22.65 9.53 15.05
C ALA A 350 -23.25 10.80 14.42
N LYS A 351 -23.34 11.89 15.22
CA LYS A 351 -23.90 13.17 14.77
C LYS A 351 -23.14 13.80 13.60
N LYS A 352 -21.87 13.43 13.42
CA LYS A 352 -20.98 13.88 12.34
C LYS A 352 -20.12 12.71 11.89
N TRP A 353 -19.83 12.65 10.60
CA TRP A 353 -18.76 11.82 10.06
C TRP A 353 -17.57 12.71 9.75
N GLN A 354 -16.37 12.21 10.01
CA GLN A 354 -15.11 12.86 9.62
C GLN A 354 -14.28 11.84 8.84
N MET A 355 -13.57 12.27 7.81
CA MET A 355 -12.88 11.34 6.90
C MET A 355 -11.67 10.66 7.57
N ASP A 356 -10.97 11.39 8.44
CA ASP A 356 -9.91 10.85 9.30
C ASP A 356 -10.40 9.69 10.16
N ASP A 357 -11.62 9.80 10.68
CA ASP A 357 -12.24 8.74 11.48
C ASP A 357 -12.74 7.58 10.60
N ILE A 358 -13.59 7.85 9.60
CA ILE A 358 -14.32 6.76 8.94
C ILE A 358 -13.50 5.95 7.94
N LEU A 359 -12.54 6.58 7.25
CA LEU A 359 -11.69 5.91 6.27
C LEU A 359 -10.37 5.48 6.91
N PHE A 360 -9.73 6.40 7.63
CA PHE A 360 -8.40 6.16 8.19
C PHE A 360 -8.44 5.64 9.63
N GLY A 361 -9.55 5.72 10.38
CA GLY A 361 -9.60 5.23 11.76
C GLY A 361 -8.71 5.99 12.74
N LYS A 362 -8.45 7.28 12.52
CA LYS A 362 -7.55 8.09 13.36
C LYS A 362 -8.06 8.32 14.78
N ASN A 363 -9.36 8.12 15.03
CA ASN A 363 -9.92 8.09 16.37
C ASN A 363 -9.54 6.83 17.18
N GLN A 364 -8.90 5.83 16.56
CA GLN A 364 -8.51 4.56 17.19
C GLN A 364 -7.02 4.30 17.16
N THR A 365 -6.30 4.93 16.23
CA THR A 365 -4.88 4.69 16.03
C THR A 365 -4.15 5.94 15.59
N ASP A 366 -2.95 6.12 16.12
CA ASP A 366 -1.99 7.08 15.62
C ASP A 366 -1.07 6.38 14.62
N TYR A 367 -1.05 6.90 13.39
CA TYR A 367 -0.24 6.34 12.33
C TYR A 367 1.21 6.82 12.40
N VAL A 368 2.12 5.86 12.47
CA VAL A 368 3.56 6.10 12.53
C VAL A 368 4.19 5.97 11.15
N TYR A 369 5.06 6.89 10.77
CA TYR A 369 5.78 6.81 9.50
C TYR A 369 6.83 5.69 9.54
N ILE A 370 6.74 4.72 8.61
CA ILE A 370 7.62 3.54 8.61
C ILE A 370 8.73 3.59 7.55
N GLY A 371 8.63 4.46 6.54
CA GLY A 371 9.66 4.64 5.53
C GLY A 371 9.11 4.91 4.13
N ARG A 372 10.00 4.93 3.13
CA ARG A 372 9.64 5.06 1.71
C ARG A 372 9.51 3.68 1.07
N ALA A 373 8.57 3.52 0.15
CA ALA A 373 8.42 2.31 -0.65
C ALA A 373 8.04 2.65 -2.09
N VAL A 374 8.12 1.69 -3.00
CA VAL A 374 7.58 1.80 -4.35
C VAL A 374 6.39 0.86 -4.51
N LYS A 375 5.24 1.40 -4.93
CA LYS A 375 4.01 0.64 -5.21
C LYS A 375 3.57 0.87 -6.63
N ARG A 376 3.53 -0.19 -7.45
CA ARG A 376 3.22 -0.13 -8.90
C ARG A 376 4.08 0.93 -9.61
N ASP A 377 5.38 0.92 -9.33
CA ASP A 377 6.36 1.86 -9.85
C ASP A 377 6.15 3.34 -9.44
N ILE A 378 5.28 3.58 -8.44
CA ILE A 378 5.07 4.91 -7.87
C ILE A 378 5.74 4.98 -6.49
N PRO A 379 6.73 5.87 -6.29
CA PRO A 379 7.35 6.08 -4.98
C PRO A 379 6.35 6.70 -4.00
N CYS A 380 6.37 6.24 -2.76
CA CYS A 380 5.42 6.67 -1.74
C CYS A 380 6.01 6.65 -0.33
N HIS A 381 5.35 7.38 0.56
CA HIS A 381 5.60 7.38 1.99
C HIS A 381 4.60 6.45 2.68
N MET A 382 5.13 5.53 3.50
CA MET A 382 4.35 4.53 4.20
C MET A 382 4.11 4.91 5.66
N PHE A 383 2.87 4.72 6.10
CA PHE A 383 2.43 4.94 7.47
C PHE A 383 1.72 3.69 8.00
N GLN A 384 1.96 3.34 9.26
CA GLN A 384 1.47 2.11 9.86
C GLN A 384 0.75 2.39 11.19
N GLY A 385 -0.36 1.69 11.43
CA GLY A 385 -1.13 1.78 12.68
C GLY A 385 -1.99 0.53 12.90
N VAL A 386 -2.27 0.20 14.16
CA VAL A 386 -3.16 -0.93 14.51
C VAL A 386 -4.54 -0.40 14.87
N ARG A 387 -5.56 -1.02 14.28
CA ARG A 387 -6.97 -0.67 14.44
C ARG A 387 -7.76 -1.83 15.04
N TRP A 388 -8.73 -1.47 15.87
CA TRP A 388 -9.65 -2.39 16.56
C TRP A 388 -11.12 -2.14 16.19
N ASP A 389 -11.37 -1.15 15.33
CA ASP A 389 -12.71 -0.72 14.96
C ASP A 389 -13.21 -1.34 13.66
N TRP A 390 -12.30 -1.79 12.81
CA TRP A 390 -12.62 -2.37 11.51
C TRP A 390 -12.48 -3.90 11.54
N PRO A 391 -13.42 -4.67 10.96
CA PRO A 391 -14.60 -4.23 10.19
C PRO A 391 -15.70 -3.58 11.05
N HIS A 392 -16.11 -4.23 12.14
CA HIS A 392 -17.03 -3.68 13.13
C HIS A 392 -16.47 -3.96 14.54
N PRO A 393 -16.51 -3.01 15.49
CA PRO A 393 -15.87 -3.18 16.79
C PRO A 393 -16.38 -4.38 17.59
N SER A 394 -17.67 -4.74 17.42
CA SER A 394 -18.25 -5.91 18.11
C SER A 394 -17.66 -7.25 17.68
N LEU A 395 -16.93 -7.28 16.57
CA LEU A 395 -16.27 -8.48 16.12
C LEU A 395 -14.95 -8.70 16.86
N ASN A 396 -14.40 -7.73 17.59
CA ASN A 396 -13.12 -7.83 18.32
C ASN A 396 -11.95 -8.26 17.42
N VAL A 397 -11.85 -7.68 16.23
CA VAL A 397 -10.77 -7.96 15.28
C VAL A 397 -9.67 -6.92 15.45
N SER A 398 -8.41 -7.39 15.53
CA SER A 398 -7.24 -6.50 15.47
C SER A 398 -6.63 -6.55 14.08
N SER A 399 -6.40 -5.38 13.49
CA SER A 399 -5.87 -5.26 12.13
C SER A 399 -4.74 -4.23 12.04
N LEU A 400 -3.67 -4.60 11.35
CA LEU A 400 -2.55 -3.72 11.01
C LEU A 400 -2.84 -3.05 9.67
N TRP A 401 -2.80 -1.72 9.66
CA TRP A 401 -3.06 -0.88 8.49
C TRP A 401 -1.80 -0.19 8.05
N GLU A 402 -1.49 -0.30 6.76
CA GLU A 402 -0.34 0.30 6.12
C GLU A 402 -0.79 1.15 4.94
N TRP A 403 -0.77 2.47 5.11
CA TRP A 403 -1.16 3.43 4.09
C TRP A 403 0.06 3.94 3.34
N CYS A 404 -0.06 4.07 2.03
CA CYS A 404 1.00 4.54 1.14
C CYS A 404 0.49 5.72 0.32
N PHE A 405 1.15 6.86 0.48
CA PHE A 405 0.82 8.12 -0.18
C PHE A 405 1.95 8.55 -1.14
N SER A 406 1.63 8.79 -2.41
CA SER A 406 2.54 9.39 -3.40
C SER A 406 2.80 10.83 -3.00
N THR A 407 4.06 11.19 -2.84
CA THR A 407 4.44 12.56 -2.53
C THR A 407 5.77 12.94 -3.15
N ASN A 408 5.98 14.26 -3.26
CA ASN A 408 7.29 14.90 -3.28
C ASN A 408 7.47 15.57 -1.90
N MET A 409 7.80 14.79 -0.86
CA MET A 409 8.07 15.30 0.49
C MET A 409 9.55 15.63 0.58
N THR A 410 9.85 16.92 0.44
CA THR A 410 11.21 17.47 0.40
C THR A 410 11.61 18.20 1.67
N ASN A 411 10.68 18.61 2.56
CA ASN A 411 10.97 19.35 3.79
C ASN A 411 10.06 18.95 4.98
N GLN A 412 10.56 19.16 6.22
CA GLN A 412 9.82 18.97 7.49
C GLN A 412 8.54 19.81 7.61
N ASP A 413 8.37 20.84 6.75
CA ASP A 413 7.17 21.69 6.69
C ASP A 413 6.17 21.29 5.58
N ASP A 414 6.39 20.15 4.91
CA ASP A 414 5.59 19.77 3.74
C ASP A 414 4.21 19.19 4.12
N VAL A 415 3.21 20.06 4.06
CA VAL A 415 1.84 19.70 3.67
C VAL A 415 1.92 18.86 2.41
N VAL A 416 1.25 17.70 2.37
CA VAL A 416 1.15 16.86 1.16
C VAL A 416 0.74 17.74 -0.03
N LYS A 417 1.66 18.01 -0.96
CA LYS A 417 1.37 18.78 -2.16
C LYS A 417 0.90 17.87 -3.28
N PHE A 418 -0.42 17.81 -3.37
CA PHE A 418 -1.24 17.15 -4.39
C PHE A 418 -0.95 17.75 -5.78
N ARG A 419 -0.62 16.93 -6.77
CA ARG A 419 -0.76 17.36 -8.17
C ARG A 419 -2.25 17.44 -8.48
N ASN A 420 -2.70 18.58 -9.00
CA ASN A 420 -4.03 18.77 -9.61
C ASN A 420 -5.25 18.29 -8.79
N GLY A 421 -5.30 18.55 -7.47
CA GLY A 421 -6.54 18.37 -6.70
C GLY A 421 -6.93 16.92 -6.36
N ASP A 422 -6.06 15.94 -6.64
CA ASP A 422 -6.27 14.52 -6.31
C ASP A 422 -5.45 14.11 -5.09
N TYR A 423 -6.01 13.26 -4.21
CA TYR A 423 -5.25 12.70 -3.11
C TYR A 423 -4.21 11.73 -3.66
N GLY A 424 -2.95 11.85 -3.23
CA GLY A 424 -1.88 10.90 -3.56
C GLY A 424 -2.04 9.53 -2.90
N LEU A 425 -3.24 9.12 -2.49
CA LEU A 425 -3.46 7.83 -1.86
C LEU A 425 -3.29 6.73 -2.92
N ILE A 426 -2.25 5.89 -2.79
CA ILE A 426 -1.90 4.86 -3.78
C ILE A 426 -2.32 3.48 -3.33
N ASN A 427 -2.07 3.16 -2.06
CA ASN A 427 -2.21 1.80 -1.57
C ASN A 427 -2.58 1.80 -0.09
N ALA A 428 -3.44 0.86 0.28
CA ALA A 428 -3.63 0.42 1.64
C ALA A 428 -3.39 -1.08 1.71
N GLN A 429 -2.65 -1.52 2.72
CA GLN A 429 -2.58 -2.93 3.07
C GLN A 429 -3.16 -3.11 4.46
N VAL A 430 -4.06 -4.09 4.58
CA VAL A 430 -4.70 -4.49 5.83
C VAL A 430 -4.31 -5.92 6.11
N LYS A 431 -3.68 -6.17 7.27
CA LYS A 431 -3.34 -7.51 7.75
C LYS A 431 -4.11 -7.78 9.04
N ILE A 432 -4.83 -8.90 9.10
CA ILE A 432 -5.46 -9.33 10.35
C ILE A 432 -4.38 -9.87 11.29
N LEU A 433 -4.28 -9.30 12.49
CA LEU A 433 -3.36 -9.72 13.54
C LEU A 433 -4.02 -10.77 14.43
N GLU A 434 -5.24 -10.47 14.88
CA GLU A 434 -6.03 -11.32 15.77
C GLU A 434 -7.45 -11.46 15.24
N SER A 435 -7.96 -12.69 15.27
CA SER A 435 -9.33 -12.99 14.88
C SER A 435 -10.31 -12.65 15.98
N GLY A 436 -11.45 -12.18 15.50
CA GLY A 436 -12.62 -11.91 16.30
C GLY A 436 -13.49 -13.13 16.60
N VAL A 437 -14.75 -12.83 16.95
CA VAL A 437 -15.80 -13.83 17.24
C VAL A 437 -16.17 -14.69 16.00
N ASP A 438 -15.95 -14.18 14.79
CA ASP A 438 -16.12 -14.92 13.52
C ASP A 438 -14.77 -15.14 12.82
N PRO A 439 -14.03 -16.22 13.17
CA PRO A 439 -12.72 -16.49 12.61
C PRO A 439 -12.78 -16.94 11.14
N GLY A 440 -13.95 -17.31 10.61
CA GLY A 440 -14.08 -17.84 9.25
C GLY A 440 -13.80 -16.79 8.18
N MET A 441 -14.24 -15.55 8.41
CA MET A 441 -14.02 -14.43 7.46
C MET A 441 -12.73 -13.64 7.75
N PHE A 442 -12.34 -13.52 9.02
CA PHE A 442 -11.19 -12.72 9.46
C PHE A 442 -10.20 -13.59 10.22
N TYR A 443 -9.45 -14.45 9.53
CA TYR A 443 -8.43 -15.31 10.14
C TYR A 443 -7.08 -14.59 10.32
N PRO A 444 -6.25 -14.95 11.32
CA PRO A 444 -4.99 -14.27 11.57
C PRO A 444 -4.03 -14.49 10.41
N GLY A 445 -3.38 -13.42 9.95
CA GLY A 445 -2.48 -13.46 8.80
C GLY A 445 -3.15 -13.17 7.45
N LEU A 446 -4.48 -13.11 7.36
CA LEU A 446 -5.19 -12.66 6.16
C LEU A 446 -4.66 -11.28 5.73
N LYS A 447 -4.30 -11.15 4.45
CA LYS A 447 -3.78 -9.91 3.85
C LYS A 447 -4.67 -9.43 2.71
N MET A 448 -5.14 -8.20 2.85
CA MET A 448 -5.91 -7.47 1.86
C MET A 448 -5.09 -6.29 1.38
N ILE A 449 -4.94 -6.17 0.06
CA ILE A 449 -4.17 -5.09 -0.55
C ILE A 449 -5.08 -4.32 -1.49
N HIS A 450 -5.36 -3.06 -1.15
CA HIS A 450 -6.12 -2.15 -2.00
C HIS A 450 -5.15 -1.27 -2.78
N HIS A 451 -5.19 -1.35 -4.11
CA HIS A 451 -4.57 -0.37 -4.98
C HIS A 451 -5.61 0.64 -5.42
N PHE A 452 -5.35 1.91 -5.10
CA PHE A 452 -6.28 2.98 -5.41
C PHE A 452 -5.93 3.64 -6.74
N TYR A 453 -6.98 4.04 -7.45
CA TYR A 453 -6.89 4.85 -8.65
C TYR A 453 -8.00 5.89 -8.63
N ASP A 454 -7.80 6.97 -9.38
CA ASP A 454 -8.77 8.07 -9.52
C ASP A 454 -9.32 8.61 -8.19
N VAL A 455 -8.46 8.79 -7.19
CA VAL A 455 -8.84 9.27 -5.86
C VAL A 455 -9.06 10.77 -5.88
N ARG A 456 -10.32 11.20 -5.86
CA ARG A 456 -10.67 12.62 -5.99
C ARG A 456 -11.31 13.16 -4.72
N VAL A 457 -10.72 14.21 -4.15
CA VAL A 457 -11.47 15.09 -3.23
C VAL A 457 -12.51 15.78 -4.08
N GLN A 458 -13.75 15.76 -3.62
CA GLN A 458 -14.80 16.48 -4.32
C GLN A 458 -15.47 17.44 -3.37
N ASP A 459 -16.04 18.50 -3.94
CA ASP A 459 -17.03 19.27 -3.21
C ASP A 459 -18.26 18.35 -3.01
N PRO A 460 -18.83 18.24 -1.80
CA PRO A 460 -20.13 17.58 -1.59
C PRO A 460 -21.19 18.01 -2.61
N ALA A 461 -21.11 19.26 -3.10
CA ALA A 461 -21.98 19.77 -4.14
C ALA A 461 -21.82 19.10 -5.51
N VAL A 462 -20.70 18.43 -5.78
CA VAL A 462 -20.47 17.71 -7.05
C VAL A 462 -20.86 16.23 -6.94
N VAL A 463 -20.56 15.59 -5.81
CA VAL A 463 -20.84 14.15 -5.58
C VAL A 463 -22.34 13.92 -5.42
N ASN A 464 -23.01 14.75 -4.63
CA ASN A 464 -24.41 14.51 -4.25
C ASN A 464 -25.40 14.45 -5.43
N PRO A 465 -25.38 15.37 -6.42
CA PRO A 465 -26.33 15.33 -7.52
C PRO A 465 -26.01 14.24 -8.55
N THR A 466 -24.76 13.76 -8.62
CA THR A 466 -24.30 12.88 -9.72
C THR A 466 -24.06 11.43 -9.30
N ARG A 467 -23.75 11.16 -8.03
CA ARG A 467 -23.32 9.83 -7.55
C ARG A 467 -24.30 9.15 -6.62
N PHE A 468 -25.17 9.89 -5.94
CA PHE A 468 -26.19 9.31 -5.05
C PHE A 468 -27.58 9.37 -5.69
N ASP A 469 -28.07 8.22 -6.16
CA ASP A 469 -29.40 8.07 -6.72
C ASP A 469 -30.04 6.74 -6.29
N ILE A 470 -31.13 6.83 -5.54
CA ILE A 470 -31.91 5.69 -5.07
C ILE A 470 -33.20 5.46 -5.87
N ALA A 471 -33.46 6.20 -6.96
CA ALA A 471 -34.71 6.11 -7.72
C ALA A 471 -34.97 4.74 -8.34
N LYS A 472 -33.92 3.94 -8.55
CA LYS A 472 -34.04 2.54 -9.01
C LYS A 472 -34.79 1.64 -8.02
N CYS A 473 -34.85 2.04 -6.74
CA CYS A 473 -35.58 1.32 -5.70
C CYS A 473 -37.08 1.62 -5.66
N PHE A 474 -37.56 2.56 -6.46
CA PHE A 474 -38.94 3.02 -6.42
C PHE A 474 -39.71 2.58 -7.66
N GLY A 475 -40.96 2.17 -7.46
CA GLY A 475 -41.90 1.95 -8.57
C GLY A 475 -42.32 3.26 -9.22
N GLU A 476 -42.85 3.21 -10.45
CA GLU A 476 -43.29 4.43 -11.15
C GLU A 476 -44.42 5.17 -10.41
N SER A 477 -45.27 4.46 -9.67
CA SER A 477 -46.31 5.07 -8.83
C SER A 477 -45.77 5.86 -7.62
N GLU A 478 -44.52 5.62 -7.25
CA GLU A 478 -43.84 6.29 -6.14
C GLU A 478 -42.95 7.45 -6.61
N LYS A 479 -42.95 7.72 -7.92
CA LYS A 479 -42.16 8.78 -8.56
C LYS A 479 -43.07 9.91 -9.05
N ARG A 480 -42.67 11.14 -8.78
CA ARG A 480 -43.28 12.36 -9.36
C ARG A 480 -42.24 13.05 -10.22
N LYS A 481 -42.29 12.84 -11.54
CA LYS A 481 -41.39 13.44 -12.51
C LYS A 481 -41.87 14.86 -12.83
N LEU A 482 -41.10 15.85 -12.41
CA LEU A 482 -41.47 17.27 -12.50
C LEU A 482 -40.45 18.05 -13.33
N GLN A 483 -40.89 19.16 -13.89
CA GLN A 483 -40.02 20.14 -14.51
C GLN A 483 -40.54 21.56 -14.26
N PHE A 484 -39.65 22.55 -14.30
CA PHE A 484 -40.00 23.97 -14.27
C PHE A 484 -39.10 24.78 -15.18
N VAL A 485 -39.52 26.00 -15.49
CA VAL A 485 -38.75 26.96 -16.27
C VAL A 485 -37.96 27.87 -15.34
N VAL A 486 -36.68 28.06 -15.63
CA VAL A 486 -35.84 29.05 -14.96
C VAL A 486 -36.03 30.40 -15.64
N ASP A 487 -36.31 31.43 -14.84
CA ASP A 487 -36.37 32.82 -15.28
C ASP A 487 -34.95 33.36 -15.49
N TRP A 488 -34.34 32.91 -16.59
CA TRP A 488 -33.06 33.39 -17.10
C TRP A 488 -33.32 33.98 -18.49
N LYS A 489 -33.10 35.28 -18.66
CA LYS A 489 -33.19 35.93 -19.97
C LYS A 489 -32.07 35.44 -20.88
N ILE A 490 -32.40 34.57 -21.83
CA ILE A 490 -31.46 33.99 -22.79
C ILE A 490 -31.44 34.83 -24.08
N THR A 491 -30.24 35.23 -24.47
CA THR A 491 -29.91 36.03 -25.66
C THR A 491 -28.81 35.33 -26.44
N GLU A 492 -28.56 35.72 -27.68
CA GLU A 492 -27.45 35.14 -28.46
C GLU A 492 -26.10 35.30 -27.74
N ASP A 493 -25.89 36.41 -27.05
CA ASP A 493 -24.61 36.72 -26.38
C ASP A 493 -24.33 35.87 -25.13
N ASN A 494 -25.35 35.25 -24.53
CA ASN A 494 -25.22 34.52 -23.26
C ASN A 494 -25.66 33.05 -23.34
N ILE A 495 -26.07 32.57 -24.51
CA ILE A 495 -26.56 31.20 -24.68
C ILE A 495 -25.51 30.17 -24.24
N HIS A 496 -24.24 30.37 -24.60
CA HIS A 496 -23.14 29.49 -24.20
C HIS A 496 -22.92 29.42 -22.68
N LEU A 497 -23.17 30.52 -21.95
CA LEU A 497 -23.10 30.51 -20.48
C LEU A 497 -24.21 29.63 -19.89
N VAL A 498 -25.40 29.67 -20.49
CA VAL A 498 -26.53 28.84 -20.06
C VAL A 498 -26.28 27.38 -20.42
N GLU A 499 -25.77 27.10 -21.62
CA GLU A 499 -25.39 25.74 -22.04
C GLU A 499 -24.35 25.14 -21.08
N ASN A 500 -23.31 25.89 -20.72
CA ASN A 500 -22.32 25.45 -19.74
C ASN A 500 -22.95 25.15 -18.37
N ALA A 501 -23.89 25.99 -17.92
CA ALA A 501 -24.60 25.77 -16.66
C ALA A 501 -25.41 24.46 -16.66
N THR A 502 -25.91 24.00 -17.82
CA THR A 502 -26.68 22.74 -17.88
C THR A 502 -25.86 21.50 -17.52
N SER A 503 -24.55 21.55 -17.76
CA SER A 503 -23.61 20.48 -17.45
C SER A 503 -22.82 20.72 -16.15
N ASP A 504 -23.00 21.89 -15.53
CA ASP A 504 -22.30 22.24 -14.29
C ASP A 504 -22.94 21.57 -13.07
N SER A 505 -22.16 20.72 -12.39
CA SER A 505 -22.63 20.01 -11.19
C SER A 505 -22.95 20.98 -10.05
N GLY A 506 -22.23 22.10 -9.94
CA GLY A 506 -22.51 23.13 -8.93
C GLY A 506 -23.87 23.80 -9.14
N PHE A 507 -24.22 24.10 -10.39
CA PHE A 507 -25.54 24.59 -10.78
C PHE A 507 -26.64 23.60 -10.43
N LEU A 508 -26.49 22.33 -10.81
CA LEU A 508 -27.48 21.29 -10.52
C LEU A 508 -27.67 21.10 -9.01
N GLN A 509 -26.60 21.11 -8.22
CA GLN A 509 -26.75 20.99 -6.77
C GLN A 509 -27.48 22.17 -6.14
N LYS A 510 -27.21 23.40 -6.60
CA LYS A 510 -27.93 24.58 -6.09
C LYS A 510 -29.44 24.42 -6.30
N TRP A 511 -29.84 23.94 -7.48
CA TRP A 511 -31.24 23.60 -7.73
C TRP A 511 -31.74 22.44 -6.88
N LYS A 512 -30.96 21.36 -6.73
CA LYS A 512 -31.31 20.23 -5.86
C LYS A 512 -31.58 20.69 -4.42
N ASN A 513 -30.70 21.52 -3.86
CA ASN A 513 -30.84 22.11 -2.53
C ASN A 513 -32.06 23.03 -2.42
N ALA A 514 -32.30 23.88 -3.42
CA ALA A 514 -33.49 24.74 -3.45
C ALA A 514 -34.77 23.90 -3.49
N ILE A 515 -34.81 22.83 -4.30
CA ILE A 515 -35.95 21.93 -4.35
C ILE A 515 -36.17 21.29 -2.98
N TYR A 516 -35.14 20.73 -2.33
CA TYR A 516 -35.25 20.18 -0.98
C TYR A 516 -35.86 21.18 0.02
N GLN A 517 -35.28 22.38 0.08
CA GLN A 517 -35.70 23.45 0.99
C GLN A 517 -37.18 23.81 0.79
N TRP A 518 -37.58 24.07 -0.47
CA TRP A 518 -38.91 24.58 -0.78
C TRP A 518 -39.98 23.50 -0.93
N SER A 519 -39.60 22.23 -0.99
CA SER A 519 -40.51 21.07 -0.89
C SER A 519 -40.64 20.53 0.53
N SER A 520 -39.95 21.10 1.52
CA SER A 520 -39.88 20.61 2.90
C SER A 520 -39.30 19.19 3.02
N LEU A 521 -38.40 18.81 2.10
CA LEU A 521 -37.69 17.53 2.14
C LEU A 521 -36.31 17.72 2.76
N GLN A 522 -35.83 16.70 3.46
CA GLN A 522 -34.49 16.71 4.05
C GLN A 522 -33.44 16.30 2.99
N PRO A 523 -32.33 17.05 2.80
CA PRO A 523 -31.32 16.75 1.78
C PRO A 523 -30.74 15.33 1.88
N TYR A 524 -30.50 14.84 3.10
CA TYR A 524 -29.96 13.50 3.34
C TYR A 524 -30.91 12.36 2.92
N SER A 525 -32.19 12.64 2.65
CA SER A 525 -33.16 11.61 2.25
C SER A 525 -32.97 11.08 0.83
N LEU A 526 -32.17 11.74 -0.01
CA LEU A 526 -31.97 11.40 -1.43
C LEU A 526 -33.26 11.33 -2.27
N ARG A 527 -34.35 11.93 -1.77
CA ARG A 527 -35.67 11.91 -2.42
C ARG A 527 -35.83 12.85 -3.62
N ILE A 528 -34.85 13.72 -3.87
CA ILE A 528 -34.73 14.46 -5.14
C ILE A 528 -33.69 13.73 -5.98
N SER A 529 -34.14 13.13 -7.08
CA SER A 529 -33.32 12.29 -7.96
C SER A 529 -33.43 12.75 -9.42
N GLN A 530 -32.52 12.27 -10.26
CA GLN A 530 -32.51 12.48 -11.72
C GLN A 530 -32.60 13.96 -12.09
N ILE A 531 -31.94 14.82 -11.31
CA ILE A 531 -31.91 16.26 -11.58
C ILE A 531 -31.02 16.52 -12.80
N ARG A 532 -31.55 17.27 -13.76
CA ARG A 532 -30.84 17.70 -14.96
C ARG A 532 -31.41 19.02 -15.44
N ALA A 533 -30.60 19.77 -16.18
CA ALA A 533 -31.01 21.00 -16.82
C ALA A 533 -30.92 20.82 -18.34
N GLU A 534 -31.91 21.32 -19.06
CA GLU A 534 -32.01 21.18 -20.52
C GLU A 534 -32.45 22.52 -21.13
N LEU A 535 -31.79 22.93 -22.21
CA LEU A 535 -32.12 24.14 -22.95
C LEU A 535 -32.97 23.74 -24.17
N GLU A 536 -34.23 24.19 -24.22
CA GLU A 536 -35.14 23.94 -25.34
C GLU A 536 -35.65 25.30 -25.86
N ASN A 537 -35.43 25.62 -27.13
CA ASN A 537 -35.92 26.86 -27.76
C ASN A 537 -35.66 28.13 -26.94
N LYS A 538 -34.42 28.33 -26.47
CA LYS A 538 -34.01 29.45 -25.59
C LYS A 538 -34.79 29.53 -24.26
N THR A 539 -35.32 28.40 -23.80
CA THR A 539 -35.95 28.25 -22.49
C THR A 539 -35.19 27.21 -21.69
N LEU A 540 -34.72 27.57 -20.50
CA LEU A 540 -34.01 26.67 -19.61
C LEU A 540 -35.00 25.91 -18.72
N TYR A 541 -35.03 24.60 -18.86
CA TYR A 541 -35.81 23.70 -18.02
C TYR A 541 -34.92 23.01 -17.00
N VAL A 542 -35.39 22.91 -15.76
CA VAL A 542 -34.82 21.98 -14.77
C VAL A 542 -35.82 20.85 -14.58
N LYS A 543 -35.37 19.62 -14.88
CA LYS A 543 -36.14 18.38 -14.79
C LYS A 543 -35.61 17.56 -13.61
N PHE A 544 -36.51 17.00 -12.79
CA PHE A 544 -36.15 16.22 -11.61
C PHE A 544 -37.28 15.26 -11.22
N THR A 545 -36.97 14.32 -10.33
CA THR A 545 -37.95 13.36 -9.79
C THR A 545 -38.03 13.53 -8.27
N ILE A 546 -39.24 13.71 -7.74
CA ILE A 546 -39.53 13.58 -6.30
C ILE A 546 -39.94 12.12 -6.03
N LEU A 547 -39.23 11.47 -5.10
CA LEU A 547 -39.53 10.13 -4.64
C LEU A 547 -40.46 10.16 -3.42
N GLY A 548 -41.39 9.22 -3.31
CA GLY A 548 -42.18 8.99 -2.11
C GLY A 548 -41.33 8.46 -0.94
N PRO A 549 -41.90 8.35 0.27
CA PRO A 549 -41.31 7.50 1.31
C PRO A 549 -41.29 6.06 0.82
N HIS A 550 -40.16 5.36 0.91
CA HIS A 550 -40.09 3.96 0.52
C HIS A 550 -40.88 3.10 1.51
N LYS A 551 -41.61 2.10 1.01
CA LYS A 551 -42.53 1.28 1.82
C LYS A 551 -41.82 0.43 2.87
N GLN A 552 -40.59 0.01 2.57
CA GLN A 552 -39.77 -0.84 3.45
C GLN A 552 -38.89 -0.05 4.44
N LEU A 553 -39.07 1.28 4.54
CA LEU A 553 -38.39 2.04 5.59
C LEU A 553 -38.93 1.64 6.98
N PRO A 554 -38.10 1.68 8.03
CA PRO A 554 -38.57 1.51 9.40
C PRO A 554 -39.69 2.51 9.73
N ASP A 555 -40.71 2.07 10.46
CA ASP A 555 -41.91 2.86 10.78
C ASP A 555 -41.59 4.23 11.38
N GLU A 556 -40.62 4.28 12.29
CA GLU A 556 -40.15 5.50 12.95
C GLU A 556 -39.62 6.51 11.94
N VAL A 557 -38.86 6.04 10.94
CA VAL A 557 -38.35 6.87 9.86
C VAL A 557 -39.49 7.27 8.93
N GLN A 558 -40.32 6.31 8.52
CA GLN A 558 -41.40 6.54 7.56
C GLN A 558 -42.42 7.58 8.05
N LYS A 559 -42.78 7.57 9.34
CA LYS A 559 -43.71 8.55 9.95
C LYS A 559 -43.21 9.99 9.92
N THR A 560 -41.89 10.21 9.88
CA THR A 560 -41.30 11.56 9.77
C THR A 560 -41.22 12.07 8.34
N GLN A 561 -41.52 11.24 7.35
CA GLN A 561 -41.38 11.56 5.93
C GLN A 561 -42.70 12.07 5.35
N ILE A 562 -42.66 13.22 4.66
CA ILE A 562 -43.83 13.74 3.92
C ILE A 562 -44.08 12.94 2.64
N ALA A 563 -45.34 12.81 2.20
CA ALA A 563 -45.64 12.15 0.93
C ALA A 563 -45.07 12.95 -0.27
N ALA A 564 -44.78 12.26 -1.39
CA ALA A 564 -44.28 12.93 -2.60
C ALA A 564 -45.27 13.98 -3.13
N PHE A 565 -46.57 13.73 -3.00
CA PHE A 565 -47.62 14.65 -3.42
C PHE A 565 -47.63 15.93 -2.57
N ASP A 566 -47.43 15.82 -1.26
CA ASP A 566 -47.38 16.99 -0.37
C ASP A 566 -46.09 17.78 -0.57
N ALA A 567 -44.96 17.10 -0.80
CA ALA A 567 -43.70 17.74 -1.18
C ALA A 567 -43.83 18.53 -2.50
N GLU A 568 -44.47 17.93 -3.52
CA GLU A 568 -44.78 18.62 -4.77
C GLU A 568 -45.70 19.82 -4.54
N ARG A 569 -46.76 19.67 -3.75
CA ARG A 569 -47.70 20.76 -3.43
C ARG A 569 -46.99 21.92 -2.75
N ASN A 570 -46.15 21.63 -1.75
CA ASN A 570 -45.33 22.63 -1.05
C ASN A 570 -44.41 23.37 -2.03
N PHE A 571 -43.73 22.63 -2.92
CA PHE A 571 -42.86 23.23 -3.92
C PHE A 571 -43.63 24.14 -4.88
N ARG A 572 -44.77 23.67 -5.42
CA ARG A 572 -45.66 24.46 -6.30
C ARG A 572 -46.15 25.74 -5.64
N ASN A 573 -46.58 25.67 -4.37
CA ASN A 573 -47.05 26.83 -3.62
C ASN A 573 -45.93 27.88 -3.44
N ASN A 574 -44.70 27.43 -3.15
CA ASN A 574 -43.54 28.32 -3.03
C ASN A 574 -43.12 28.93 -4.38
N VAL A 575 -43.24 28.18 -5.49
CA VAL A 575 -43.01 28.72 -6.84
C VAL A 575 -44.08 29.75 -7.20
N ALA A 576 -45.35 29.48 -6.94
CA ALA A 576 -46.44 30.44 -7.18
C ALA A 576 -46.26 31.74 -6.38
N ALA A 577 -45.74 31.63 -5.16
CA ALA A 577 -45.37 32.76 -4.31
C ALA A 577 -44.07 33.48 -4.74
N GLY A 578 -43.34 33.00 -5.76
CA GLY A 578 -42.09 33.58 -6.24
C GLY A 578 -40.91 33.45 -5.27
N LYS A 579 -40.93 32.45 -4.37
CA LYS A 579 -39.92 32.28 -3.32
C LYS A 579 -38.71 31.44 -3.74
N VAL A 580 -38.85 30.62 -4.78
CA VAL A 580 -37.82 29.65 -5.19
C VAL A 580 -36.80 30.32 -6.12
N PHE A 581 -35.55 30.38 -5.68
CA PHE A 581 -34.43 30.90 -6.46
C PHE A 581 -33.12 30.21 -6.09
N VAL A 582 -32.10 30.36 -6.95
CA VAL A 582 -30.71 30.01 -6.66
C VAL A 582 -29.79 31.19 -6.96
N SER A 583 -28.71 31.32 -6.19
CA SER A 583 -27.61 32.24 -6.50
C SER A 583 -26.50 31.48 -7.22
N TYR A 584 -26.21 31.85 -8.47
CA TYR A 584 -25.28 31.15 -9.36
C TYR A 584 -24.25 32.11 -9.96
N LEU A 585 -23.01 31.67 -10.06
CA LEU A 585 -21.92 32.41 -10.68
C LEU A 585 -21.46 31.65 -11.93
N PRO A 586 -21.86 32.08 -13.15
CA PRO A 586 -21.58 31.32 -14.37
C PRO A 586 -20.09 31.19 -14.71
N SER A 587 -19.29 32.20 -14.35
CA SER A 587 -17.84 32.18 -14.54
C SER A 587 -17.17 33.12 -13.53
N LYS A 588 -15.83 33.05 -13.42
CA LYS A 588 -15.05 33.94 -12.55
C LYS A 588 -15.13 35.42 -12.94
N THR A 589 -15.45 35.71 -14.20
CA THR A 589 -15.54 37.08 -14.74
C THR A 589 -16.97 37.62 -14.74
N GLU A 590 -17.97 36.76 -14.58
CA GLU A 590 -19.38 37.13 -14.54
C GLU A 590 -19.83 37.60 -13.16
N LYS A 591 -20.96 38.30 -13.10
CA LYS A 591 -21.58 38.66 -11.82
C LYS A 591 -22.41 37.49 -11.29
N MET A 592 -22.56 37.43 -9.96
CA MET A 592 -23.47 36.48 -9.33
C MET A 592 -24.91 36.79 -9.77
N LEU A 593 -25.56 35.81 -10.40
CA LEU A 593 -26.94 35.86 -10.85
C LEU A 593 -27.85 35.27 -9.78
N LYS A 594 -29.03 35.88 -9.62
CA LYS A 594 -30.12 35.33 -8.81
C LYS A 594 -31.21 34.84 -9.74
N LEU A 595 -31.29 33.52 -9.92
CA LEU A 595 -32.14 32.88 -10.91
C LEU A 595 -33.40 32.35 -10.21
N TYR A 596 -34.56 32.83 -10.64
CA TYR A 596 -35.85 32.46 -10.08
C TYR A 596 -36.51 31.33 -10.88
N VAL A 597 -37.43 30.61 -10.26
CA VAL A 597 -38.36 29.75 -11.00
C VAL A 597 -39.49 30.61 -11.55
N GLN A 598 -39.81 30.47 -12.84
CA GLN A 598 -40.95 31.17 -13.44
C GLN A 598 -42.24 30.72 -12.74
N LYS A 599 -43.07 31.68 -12.30
CA LYS A 599 -44.32 31.40 -11.59
C LYS A 599 -45.21 30.47 -12.41
N GLN A 600 -45.85 29.50 -11.74
CA GLN A 600 -46.75 28.52 -12.34
C GLN A 600 -46.12 27.61 -13.42
N SER A 601 -44.79 27.60 -13.59
CA SER A 601 -44.12 26.78 -14.61
C SER A 601 -43.89 25.31 -14.21
N VAL A 602 -44.11 24.95 -12.94
CA VAL A 602 -43.94 23.58 -12.45
C VAL A 602 -45.00 22.70 -13.11
N ASN A 603 -44.59 21.67 -13.84
CA ASN A 603 -45.49 20.73 -14.51
C ASN A 603 -44.96 19.30 -14.42
N LEU A 604 -45.85 18.32 -14.64
CA LEU A 604 -45.40 16.93 -14.80
C LEU A 604 -44.61 16.81 -16.10
N GLN A 605 -43.53 16.03 -16.07
CA GLN A 605 -42.83 15.66 -17.30
C GLN A 605 -43.79 14.79 -18.11
N LEU A 606 -44.26 15.30 -19.26
CA LEU A 606 -45.02 14.50 -20.20
C LEU A 606 -44.06 13.45 -20.77
N ASN A 607 -44.25 12.18 -20.39
CA ASN A 607 -43.63 11.08 -21.10
C ASN A 607 -44.11 11.16 -22.55
N LYS A 608 -43.21 11.50 -23.49
CA LYS A 608 -43.48 11.43 -24.94
C LYS A 608 -43.78 9.99 -25.43
N THR A 609 -43.85 9.00 -24.52
CA THR A 609 -44.20 7.60 -24.79
C THR A 609 -45.59 7.21 -24.26
N PHE A 610 -46.57 8.11 -24.32
CA PHE A 610 -47.94 7.64 -24.52
C PHE A 610 -48.09 7.45 -26.04
N GLU A 611 -47.66 6.29 -26.54
CA GLU A 611 -48.25 5.80 -27.78
C GLU A 611 -49.74 5.59 -27.47
N PRO A 612 -50.67 6.28 -28.15
CA PRO A 612 -52.06 5.92 -28.05
C PRO A 612 -52.19 4.46 -28.47
N HIS A 613 -52.73 3.62 -27.58
CA HIS A 613 -53.10 2.25 -27.95
C HIS A 613 -53.98 2.31 -29.20
N PRO A 614 -53.57 1.71 -30.34
CA PRO A 614 -54.51 1.36 -31.37
C PRO A 614 -55.43 0.30 -30.79
N GLU A 615 -56.74 0.45 -31.02
CA GLU A 615 -57.71 -0.61 -30.75
C GLU A 615 -57.24 -1.95 -31.34
N PRO A 616 -57.55 -3.07 -30.66
CA PRO A 616 -56.98 -4.37 -30.97
C PRO A 616 -57.45 -4.81 -32.36
N THR A 617 -56.55 -4.69 -33.34
CA THR A 617 -56.73 -5.39 -34.62
C THR A 617 -55.97 -6.70 -34.52
N SER A 618 -56.74 -7.77 -34.65
CA SER A 618 -56.29 -9.15 -34.62
C SER A 618 -55.23 -9.47 -35.68
N THR A 619 -54.49 -10.53 -35.36
CA THR A 619 -53.68 -11.45 -36.20
C THR A 619 -52.16 -11.21 -36.29
N PRO A 620 -51.37 -12.30 -36.19
CA PRO A 620 -49.97 -12.28 -35.78
C PRO A 620 -49.02 -12.31 -36.99
N THR A 621 -47.85 -11.68 -36.88
CA THR A 621 -46.67 -12.14 -37.63
C THR A 621 -45.38 -11.80 -36.92
N ASP A 622 -44.55 -12.83 -36.77
CA ASP A 622 -43.16 -12.80 -36.33
C ASP A 622 -42.33 -11.69 -36.99
N SER A 623 -41.43 -11.06 -36.23
CA SER A 623 -40.01 -11.07 -36.60
C SER A 623 -39.10 -10.56 -35.49
N THR A 624 -38.01 -11.28 -35.36
CA THR A 624 -36.82 -11.08 -34.55
C THR A 624 -35.99 -9.91 -35.03
N THR A 625 -35.57 -9.01 -34.13
CA THR A 625 -34.25 -8.34 -34.24
C THR A 625 -33.81 -7.71 -32.92
N GLN A 626 -33.03 -8.46 -32.14
CA GLN A 626 -32.20 -7.91 -31.07
C GLN A 626 -30.99 -7.19 -31.69
N LYS A 627 -30.94 -5.86 -31.56
CA LYS A 627 -29.72 -5.09 -31.81
C LYS A 627 -28.73 -5.35 -30.66
N ARG A 628 -27.66 -6.08 -30.98
CA ARG A 628 -26.44 -6.19 -30.15
C ARG A 628 -25.75 -4.83 -30.06
N PHE A 629 -25.42 -4.41 -28.85
CA PHE A 629 -24.34 -3.46 -28.60
C PHE A 629 -23.01 -4.22 -28.69
N THR A 630 -22.13 -3.80 -29.60
CA THR A 630 -20.73 -4.23 -29.67
C THR A 630 -19.89 -3.25 -28.85
N LEU A 631 -19.24 -3.75 -27.79
CA LEU A 631 -18.11 -3.06 -27.16
C LEU A 631 -16.95 -3.03 -28.17
N ILE A 632 -16.39 -1.84 -28.37
CA ILE A 632 -15.16 -1.62 -29.13
C ILE A 632 -14.00 -1.94 -28.19
N THR A 633 -13.29 -3.03 -28.46
CA THR A 633 -11.92 -3.25 -27.97
C THR A 633 -10.95 -2.95 -29.11
N GLU A 634 -9.96 -2.12 -28.83
CA GLU A 634 -8.84 -1.78 -29.72
C GLU A 634 -7.96 -3.01 -30.04
N PRO A 635 -7.09 -2.93 -31.07
CA PRO A 635 -6.76 -4.06 -31.92
C PRO A 635 -5.50 -4.83 -31.49
N ASP A 636 -5.61 -6.15 -31.45
CA ASP A 636 -4.45 -7.05 -31.48
C ASP A 636 -3.95 -7.17 -32.93
N LYS A 637 -2.65 -6.95 -33.11
CA LYS A 637 -1.91 -7.31 -34.33
C LYS A 637 -1.12 -8.59 -34.08
N ASP A 638 -1.43 -9.57 -34.92
CA ASP A 638 -0.57 -10.60 -35.55
C ASP A 638 0.33 -11.45 -34.64
N LYS A 639 0.54 -12.75 -34.83
CA LYS A 639 0.05 -13.86 -35.69
C LYS A 639 1.18 -14.89 -35.56
N THR A 640 0.88 -16.13 -35.19
CA THR A 640 1.43 -17.33 -35.86
C THR A 640 0.77 -18.58 -35.30
N THR A 641 -0.02 -19.23 -36.15
CA THR A 641 -0.48 -20.63 -36.08
C THR A 641 0.73 -21.59 -36.28
N PRO A 642 0.66 -22.89 -35.94
CA PRO A 642 -0.16 -23.84 -36.72
C PRO A 642 -0.90 -24.93 -35.91
N ASP A 643 -2.06 -25.30 -36.47
CA ASP A 643 -2.69 -26.61 -36.62
C ASP A 643 -2.39 -27.77 -35.65
N ILE A 644 -3.43 -28.49 -35.24
CA ILE A 644 -3.60 -29.95 -35.47
C ILE A 644 -4.96 -30.46 -34.93
N LEU A 645 -5.77 -30.94 -35.89
CA LEU A 645 -6.70 -32.09 -35.93
C LEU A 645 -7.69 -32.38 -34.78
N VAL A 646 -8.96 -32.28 -35.17
CA VAL A 646 -10.13 -33.05 -34.71
C VAL A 646 -9.94 -34.54 -35.08
N PRO A 647 -10.45 -35.51 -34.29
CA PRO A 647 -11.67 -36.20 -34.72
C PRO A 647 -12.74 -36.38 -33.63
N THR A 648 -13.95 -36.03 -34.05
CA THR A 648 -15.27 -36.55 -33.67
C THR A 648 -15.33 -38.02 -33.26
N SER A 649 -16.14 -38.31 -32.24
CA SER A 649 -17.15 -39.39 -32.33
C SER A 649 -18.36 -39.13 -31.43
N SER A 650 -19.53 -39.15 -32.06
CA SER A 650 -20.87 -39.36 -31.51
C SER A 650 -20.91 -40.58 -30.55
N THR A 651 -21.89 -40.72 -29.64
CA THR A 651 -23.20 -41.34 -29.93
C THR A 651 -24.19 -41.16 -28.77
N LYS A 652 -25.46 -41.02 -29.16
CA LYS A 652 -26.71 -40.98 -28.37
C LYS A 652 -26.99 -42.24 -27.54
N GLY A 653 -27.88 -42.12 -26.55
CA GLY A 653 -28.70 -43.22 -25.99
C GLY A 653 -28.80 -43.16 -24.46
N THR A 654 -29.67 -42.33 -23.86
CA THR A 654 -31.08 -42.62 -23.47
C THR A 654 -31.25 -43.61 -22.30
N THR A 655 -32.04 -43.15 -21.32
CA THR A 655 -32.82 -43.87 -20.29
C THR A 655 -32.15 -44.46 -19.04
N GLY A 656 -32.58 -43.95 -17.88
CA GLY A 656 -33.45 -44.77 -17.02
C GLY A 656 -32.94 -45.15 -15.63
N SER A 657 -33.34 -44.33 -14.64
CA SER A 657 -33.91 -44.72 -13.33
C SER A 657 -33.08 -45.46 -12.27
N LYS A 658 -33.08 -44.86 -11.05
CA LYS A 658 -33.18 -45.42 -9.68
C LYS A 658 -32.40 -46.72 -9.37
N THR A 659 -31.67 -46.87 -8.27
CA THR A 659 -32.10 -46.71 -6.86
C THR A 659 -30.87 -46.93 -5.94
N THR A 660 -30.84 -46.22 -4.81
CA THR A 660 -30.33 -46.58 -3.46
C THR A 660 -29.41 -47.79 -3.25
N GLY A 661 -28.39 -47.63 -2.39
CA GLY A 661 -27.84 -48.74 -1.61
C GLY A 661 -26.42 -48.58 -1.08
N ASP A 662 -26.26 -47.77 -0.03
CA ASP A 662 -25.53 -48.03 1.22
C ASP A 662 -24.38 -49.06 1.35
N LYS A 663 -23.42 -48.66 2.22
CA LYS A 663 -22.43 -49.41 3.03
C LYS A 663 -21.07 -49.71 2.37
N SER A 664 -19.96 -49.15 2.87
CA SER A 664 -19.28 -49.35 4.17
C SER A 664 -18.45 -50.65 4.23
N GLY A 665 -17.19 -50.51 4.64
CA GLY A 665 -16.27 -51.58 5.02
C GLY A 665 -15.01 -51.61 4.15
N SER A 666 -13.94 -50.88 4.51
CA SER A 666 -12.85 -51.31 5.41
C SER A 666 -11.92 -52.38 4.82
N THR A 667 -10.70 -51.91 4.52
CA THR A 667 -9.33 -52.49 4.65
C THR A 667 -9.18 -54.02 4.70
N PRO A 668 -8.18 -54.58 3.98
CA PRO A 668 -6.95 -54.96 4.70
C PRO A 668 -5.64 -54.86 3.87
N THR A 669 -4.59 -54.33 4.51
CA THR A 669 -3.18 -54.78 4.40
C THR A 669 -3.01 -56.00 5.34
N PRO A 670 -1.98 -56.88 5.31
CA PRO A 670 -0.65 -56.74 4.70
C PRO A 670 -0.01 -58.04 4.10
N GLY A 671 1.19 -57.91 3.49
CA GLY A 671 2.03 -59.07 3.13
C GLY A 671 3.32 -58.69 2.39
N PRO A 672 4.54 -59.04 2.88
CA PRO A 672 5.83 -58.52 2.39
C PRO A 672 6.59 -59.50 1.48
N GLU A 673 7.34 -59.01 0.49
CA GLU A 673 8.36 -59.83 -0.20
C GLU A 673 9.64 -59.06 -0.61
N HIS A 674 10.72 -59.50 0.02
CA HIS A 674 12.09 -59.76 -0.43
C HIS A 674 12.81 -58.89 -1.50
N LEU A 675 13.92 -58.34 -0.99
CA LEU A 675 15.13 -57.84 -1.64
C LEU A 675 15.75 -58.76 -2.71
N LYS A 676 16.14 -58.16 -3.85
CA LYS A 676 17.35 -58.53 -4.61
C LYS A 676 18.20 -57.29 -4.85
N ARG A 677 19.40 -57.28 -4.27
CA ARG A 677 20.50 -56.33 -4.52
C ARG A 677 21.24 -56.72 -5.80
N ASN A 678 21.60 -55.72 -6.60
CA ASN A 678 22.72 -55.80 -7.54
C ASN A 678 23.72 -54.66 -7.24
N PRO A 679 25.04 -54.87 -7.33
CA PRO A 679 26.05 -53.96 -6.80
C PRO A 679 26.75 -53.17 -7.90
N THR A 680 26.59 -51.84 -7.92
CA THR A 680 27.53 -50.91 -8.56
C THR A 680 27.50 -49.58 -7.79
N GLY A 681 28.10 -49.58 -6.60
CA GLY A 681 28.24 -48.38 -5.79
C GLY A 681 29.62 -47.76 -5.99
N HIS A 682 29.68 -46.59 -6.64
CA HIS A 682 30.84 -45.72 -6.59
C HIS A 682 31.09 -45.24 -5.15
N SER A 683 32.36 -45.08 -4.77
CA SER A 683 32.74 -44.71 -3.41
C SER A 683 32.12 -43.36 -3.00
N PRO A 684 31.65 -43.20 -1.74
CA PRO A 684 31.07 -41.96 -1.23
C PRO A 684 31.98 -40.72 -1.41
N GLY A 685 33.30 -40.92 -1.47
CA GLY A 685 34.27 -39.84 -1.69
C GLY A 685 34.18 -39.20 -3.09
N THR A 686 33.84 -39.99 -4.12
CA THR A 686 33.81 -39.49 -5.52
C THR A 686 32.56 -38.64 -5.78
N VAL A 687 31.42 -38.99 -5.16
CA VAL A 687 30.16 -38.25 -5.28
C VAL A 687 30.22 -36.92 -4.51
N ALA A 688 30.91 -36.89 -3.37
CA ALA A 688 31.16 -35.66 -2.61
C ALA A 688 32.06 -34.67 -3.38
N SER A 689 33.13 -35.15 -4.03
CA SER A 689 34.02 -34.29 -4.83
C SER A 689 33.33 -33.74 -6.09
N VAL A 690 32.48 -34.53 -6.76
CA VAL A 690 31.72 -34.06 -7.93
C VAL A 690 30.65 -33.04 -7.51
N SER A 691 30.03 -33.23 -6.34
CA SER A 691 29.04 -32.29 -5.81
C SER A 691 29.66 -30.95 -5.39
N ILE A 692 30.84 -30.96 -4.78
CA ILE A 692 31.60 -29.73 -4.44
C ILE A 692 32.08 -29.03 -5.72
N ALA A 693 32.55 -29.76 -6.72
CA ALA A 693 32.94 -29.19 -8.00
C ALA A 693 31.75 -28.57 -8.75
N MET A 694 30.58 -29.24 -8.75
CA MET A 694 29.36 -28.68 -9.34
C MET A 694 28.83 -27.46 -8.57
N LEU A 695 28.98 -27.42 -7.24
CA LEU A 695 28.62 -26.25 -6.42
C LEU A 695 29.54 -25.05 -6.74
N LEU A 696 30.85 -25.27 -6.85
CA LEU A 696 31.82 -24.22 -7.19
C LEU A 696 31.65 -23.71 -8.63
N VAL A 697 31.34 -24.60 -9.59
CA VAL A 697 30.97 -24.21 -10.96
C VAL A 697 29.62 -23.48 -10.99
N GLY A 698 28.64 -23.91 -10.20
CA GLY A 698 27.34 -23.24 -10.07
C GLY A 698 27.45 -21.82 -9.47
N ILE A 699 28.30 -21.62 -8.46
CA ILE A 699 28.55 -20.31 -7.84
C ILE A 699 29.30 -19.40 -8.80
N SER A 700 30.30 -19.90 -9.52
CA SER A 700 31.07 -19.10 -10.48
C SER A 700 30.24 -18.69 -11.70
N VAL A 701 29.43 -19.60 -12.27
CA VAL A 701 28.51 -19.31 -13.38
C VAL A 701 27.34 -18.43 -12.93
N GLY A 702 26.81 -18.64 -11.71
CA GLY A 702 25.77 -17.80 -11.12
C GLY A 702 26.23 -16.36 -10.86
N ALA A 703 27.45 -16.17 -10.36
CA ALA A 703 28.05 -14.86 -10.15
C ALA A 703 28.28 -14.11 -11.48
N THR A 704 28.70 -14.82 -12.54
CA THR A 704 28.84 -14.20 -13.87
C THR A 704 27.49 -13.87 -14.52
N GLY A 705 26.48 -14.72 -14.34
CA GLY A 705 25.12 -14.49 -14.85
C GLY A 705 24.44 -13.27 -14.21
N ILE A 706 24.62 -13.07 -12.90
CA ILE A 706 24.12 -11.89 -12.19
C ILE A 706 24.86 -10.61 -12.65
N PHE A 707 26.16 -10.71 -12.94
CA PHE A 707 26.95 -9.58 -13.43
C PHE A 707 26.52 -9.11 -14.83
N VAL A 708 26.30 -10.04 -15.77
CA VAL A 708 25.86 -9.72 -17.15
C VAL A 708 24.44 -9.13 -17.19
N LYS A 709 23.54 -9.61 -16.32
CA LYS A 709 22.17 -9.10 -16.22
C LYS A 709 22.09 -7.68 -15.62
N SER A 710 23.06 -7.30 -14.80
CA SER A 710 23.06 -6.03 -14.06
C SER A 710 23.76 -4.88 -14.80
N TYR A 711 24.72 -5.18 -15.68
CA TYR A 711 25.58 -4.15 -16.31
C TYR A 711 25.66 -4.23 -17.85
N GLY A 712 25.02 -5.22 -18.47
CA GLY A 712 25.16 -5.48 -19.91
C GLY A 712 26.55 -6.01 -20.29
N VAL A 713 26.66 -6.59 -21.49
CA VAL A 713 27.94 -7.14 -21.98
C VAL A 713 28.91 -5.99 -22.32
N PRO A 714 30.14 -5.98 -21.76
CA PRO A 714 31.15 -4.96 -22.07
C PRO A 714 31.43 -4.85 -23.57
N SER A 715 31.68 -3.63 -24.05
CA SER A 715 31.91 -3.35 -25.48
C SER A 715 33.09 -4.11 -26.10
N CYS A 716 34.04 -4.59 -25.30
CA CYS A 716 35.18 -5.40 -25.75
C CYS A 716 34.84 -6.89 -25.96
N LEU A 717 33.66 -7.35 -25.55
CA LEU A 717 33.17 -8.73 -25.72
C LEU A 717 32.02 -8.86 -26.72
N LYS A 718 31.62 -7.77 -27.37
CA LYS A 718 30.70 -7.78 -28.52
C LYS A 718 31.51 -8.06 -29.79
N ARG A 719 31.39 -9.27 -30.34
CA ARG A 719 31.71 -9.55 -31.75
C ARG A 719 30.45 -9.46 -32.57
#